data_AF-A0A350M4R4-F1
#
_entry.id   AF-A0A350M4R4-F1
#
_cell.length_a   1.000
_cell.length_b   1.000
_cell.length_c   1.000
_cell.angle_alpha   90.00
_cell.angle_beta   90.00
_cell.angle_gamma   90.00
#
_symmetry.space_group_name_H-M   'P 1'
#
loop_
_entity.id
_entity.type
_entity.pdbx_description
1 polymer ?
#
loop_
_entity_poly.entity_id
_entity_poly.type
_entity_poly.pdbx_seq_one_letter_code
_entity_poly.pdbx_strand_id
1 'polypeptide(L)'
;MLKRLSVSNSINSNAVLGLILIGHLAIKLLSISSQCIWGDEAFSIFYSQQSLSELTERLTVDTNAPLYFYFLHFWIKLFGISEFAVKSLSILFSTMAAYFIYRIADRIQGIGMAITVSLFFLFSNLHFEYSHQVRGYSLICLEVSASFYFLLHYVQNWRIREIIWVCILNTLIAYTHYIAILTVVVQFGVIWFFKPDKANIKRVFLAYFTSFLLFCPYILVLLNNVPDDNFWLQKPGWIEFKYVVFKLAGNDHIFWFLFIPFTLAPFLLAKRIRPHIFKPELDSRLVLLFTCWFFVPIFIDFLLSLWKPVFLMRYLLSGSIGFLLGLTYLIWNLKFSRNIRLVVSGIYVGMFLAHFTTVYPPGEDWKGIAELLKSTDEDSTATFICASYKIRDLAYYYDRESFARDYKDIYESQRKKQVYAIADEKDFSEIMENNTFNKIHLILSHSEMSDPRHTIEAYLEQHEYVKCDEYGTGFNDRLLIYRPTSKPCYKLTELNKSEVENNCYTWIKTEYLNELNNSATTEYRLNTSLPRICDKKGAAFKKSVDGVLGYHINKTEEFSPCLKIKLPVDVIKVSYTADVAGHESNEAVLALVVESGEDMVFYKTHYLNGMLKRDSPGIFDFSSTIPANLPEDRVIKVYLWNPGKDDAILTNLSVRFWKSVH
;
A
#
# COMPACT_ATOMS: atom_id res chain seq x y z
N MET A 1 -17.58 -13.77 -42.95
CA MET A 1 -16.17 -13.40 -42.77
C MET A 1 -15.80 -13.02 -41.32
N LEU A 2 -16.77 -13.00 -40.39
CA LEU A 2 -16.68 -13.54 -39.02
C LEU A 2 -17.76 -14.64 -38.90
N LYS A 3 -17.81 -15.54 -39.90
CA LYS A 3 -18.80 -16.63 -39.98
C LYS A 3 -18.03 -17.91 -39.70
N ARG A 4 -18.57 -18.73 -38.78
CA ARG A 4 -18.04 -19.98 -38.19
C ARG A 4 -16.95 -19.70 -37.12
N LEU A 5 -16.96 -20.33 -35.93
CA LEU A 5 -17.33 -21.71 -35.60
C LEU A 5 -17.83 -21.83 -34.14
N SER A 6 -19.13 -22.10 -33.94
CA SER A 6 -19.53 -22.87 -32.76
C SER A 6 -19.06 -24.31 -33.00
N VAL A 7 -17.86 -24.64 -32.55
CA VAL A 7 -17.49 -26.04 -32.36
C VAL A 7 -18.32 -26.53 -31.18
N SER A 8 -19.15 -27.54 -31.41
CA SER A 8 -19.85 -28.27 -30.37
C SER A 8 -18.81 -28.86 -29.42
N ASN A 9 -18.52 -28.16 -28.34
CA ASN A 9 -17.98 -28.79 -27.14
C ASN A 9 -19.20 -29.11 -26.27
N SER A 10 -19.25 -30.33 -25.75
CA SER A 10 -20.25 -30.82 -24.79
C SER A 10 -20.36 -29.99 -23.50
N ILE A 11 -19.48 -29.00 -23.34
CA ILE A 11 -19.40 -28.10 -22.20
C ILE A 11 -20.23 -26.85 -22.51
N ASN A 12 -21.29 -26.65 -21.72
CA ASN A 12 -22.14 -25.47 -21.80
C ASN A 12 -21.33 -24.22 -21.39
N SER A 13 -21.00 -23.35 -22.36
CA SER A 13 -20.24 -22.11 -22.12
C SER A 13 -20.88 -21.23 -21.05
N ASN A 14 -22.21 -21.23 -20.93
CA ASN A 14 -22.90 -20.46 -19.89
C ASN A 14 -22.69 -21.06 -18.49
N ALA A 15 -22.59 -22.38 -18.37
CA ALA A 15 -22.30 -23.03 -17.09
C ALA A 15 -20.88 -22.72 -16.62
N VAL A 16 -19.91 -22.77 -17.54
CA VAL A 16 -18.51 -22.39 -17.25
C VAL A 16 -18.40 -20.92 -16.90
N LEU A 17 -19.08 -20.04 -17.62
CA LEU A 17 -19.17 -18.63 -17.26
C LEU A 17 -19.73 -18.44 -15.86
N GLY A 18 -20.81 -19.15 -15.49
CA GLY A 18 -21.36 -19.14 -14.13
C GLY A 18 -20.31 -19.50 -13.08
N LEU A 19 -19.56 -20.59 -13.29
CA LEU A 19 -18.48 -21.00 -12.39
C LEU A 19 -17.35 -19.97 -12.29
N ILE A 20 -16.95 -19.37 -13.42
CA ILE A 20 -15.94 -18.30 -13.44
C ILE A 20 -16.41 -17.10 -12.62
N LEU A 21 -17.66 -16.67 -12.79
CA LEU A 21 -18.19 -15.51 -12.05
C LEU A 21 -18.32 -15.80 -10.55
N ILE A 22 -18.76 -17.01 -10.18
CA ILE A 22 -18.80 -17.45 -8.79
C ILE A 22 -17.37 -17.49 -8.21
N GLY A 23 -16.39 -18.01 -8.94
CA GLY A 23 -14.98 -18.02 -8.50
C GLY A 23 -14.40 -16.62 -8.31
N HIS A 24 -14.67 -15.70 -9.24
CA HIS A 24 -14.29 -14.28 -9.13
C HIS A 24 -14.88 -13.65 -7.88
N LEU A 25 -16.18 -13.82 -7.66
CA LEU A 25 -16.88 -13.27 -6.52
C LEU A 25 -16.37 -13.87 -5.21
N ALA A 26 -16.27 -15.19 -5.12
CA ALA A 26 -15.89 -15.90 -3.91
C ALA A 26 -14.46 -15.54 -3.46
N ILE A 27 -13.47 -15.60 -4.36
CA ILE A 27 -12.07 -15.34 -3.98
C ILE A 27 -11.87 -13.89 -3.52
N LYS A 28 -12.53 -12.93 -4.19
CA LYS A 28 -12.49 -11.51 -3.81
C LYS A 28 -13.19 -11.28 -2.47
N LEU A 29 -14.42 -11.79 -2.29
CA LEU A 29 -15.14 -11.65 -1.02
C LEU A 29 -14.40 -12.30 0.16
N LEU A 30 -13.73 -13.44 -0.04
CA LEU A 30 -12.91 -14.08 1.00
C LEU A 30 -11.70 -13.23 1.43
N SER A 31 -11.27 -12.30 0.59
CA SER A 31 -10.14 -11.39 0.85
C SER A 31 -10.58 -9.96 1.13
N ILE A 32 -11.87 -9.71 1.39
CA ILE A 32 -12.41 -8.35 1.45
C ILE A 32 -11.83 -7.49 2.57
N SER A 33 -11.42 -8.13 3.67
CA SER A 33 -10.80 -7.50 4.85
C SER A 33 -9.28 -7.57 4.83
N SER A 34 -8.65 -7.90 3.70
CA SER A 34 -7.19 -7.98 3.60
C SER A 34 -6.51 -6.60 3.61
N GLN A 35 -7.29 -5.52 3.47
CA GLN A 35 -6.83 -4.14 3.49
C GLN A 35 -7.84 -3.28 4.24
N CYS A 36 -7.34 -2.29 4.98
CA CYS A 36 -8.15 -1.25 5.60
C CYS A 36 -8.75 -0.29 4.55
N ILE A 37 -9.59 0.62 5.01
CA ILE A 37 -10.01 1.83 4.29
C ILE A 37 -8.94 2.89 4.52
N TRP A 38 -8.47 3.50 3.44
CA TRP A 38 -7.41 4.49 3.45
C TRP A 38 -7.72 5.62 2.46
N GLY A 39 -7.16 6.79 2.71
CA GLY A 39 -7.16 7.99 1.87
C GLY A 39 -8.40 8.19 1.01
N ASP A 40 -8.23 7.93 -0.28
CA ASP A 40 -9.26 8.11 -1.30
C ASP A 40 -10.53 7.27 -1.06
N GLU A 41 -10.40 6.10 -0.41
CA GLU A 41 -11.56 5.26 -0.05
C GLU A 41 -12.38 5.91 1.07
N ALA A 42 -11.71 6.41 2.12
CA ALA A 42 -12.38 7.14 3.19
C ALA A 42 -13.08 8.39 2.64
N PHE A 43 -12.43 9.12 1.73
CA PHE A 43 -13.04 10.24 1.00
C PHE A 43 -14.29 9.81 0.22
N SER A 44 -14.20 8.76 -0.59
CA SER A 44 -15.32 8.27 -1.39
C SER A 44 -16.52 7.86 -0.53
N ILE A 45 -16.28 7.13 0.55
CA ILE A 45 -17.34 6.72 1.49
C ILE A 45 -17.92 7.96 2.17
N PHE A 46 -17.07 8.84 2.71
CA PHE A 46 -17.49 9.99 3.50
C PHE A 46 -18.48 10.89 2.75
N TYR A 47 -18.13 11.31 1.53
CA TYR A 47 -18.98 12.19 0.73
C TYR A 47 -20.20 11.47 0.14
N SER A 48 -20.10 10.19 -0.18
CA SER A 48 -21.24 9.45 -0.75
C SER A 48 -22.41 9.26 0.22
N GLN A 49 -22.21 9.50 1.52
CA GLN A 49 -23.28 9.51 2.52
C GLN A 49 -24.23 10.70 2.38
N GLN A 50 -23.78 11.80 1.78
CA GLN A 50 -24.50 13.07 1.73
C GLN A 50 -25.71 13.01 0.81
N SER A 51 -26.57 14.03 0.86
CA SER A 51 -27.65 14.17 -0.11
C SER A 51 -27.08 14.28 -1.54
N LEU A 52 -27.84 13.85 -2.56
CA LEU A 52 -27.37 13.94 -3.94
C LEU A 52 -27.00 15.36 -4.36
N SER A 53 -27.70 16.37 -3.81
CA SER A 53 -27.40 17.78 -4.08
C SER A 53 -26.02 18.15 -3.52
N GLU A 54 -25.76 17.88 -2.25
CA GLU A 54 -24.49 18.20 -1.59
C GLU A 54 -23.32 17.40 -2.19
N LEU A 55 -23.55 16.11 -2.50
CA LEU A 55 -22.56 15.29 -3.19
C LEU A 55 -22.23 15.85 -4.57
N THR A 56 -23.25 16.27 -5.34
CA THR A 56 -23.04 16.88 -6.66
C THR A 56 -22.26 18.19 -6.54
N GLU A 57 -22.66 19.06 -5.62
CA GLU A 57 -21.97 20.33 -5.35
C GLU A 57 -20.52 20.11 -4.93
N ARG A 58 -20.24 19.10 -4.11
CA ARG A 58 -18.87 18.73 -3.76
C ARG A 58 -18.07 18.29 -4.98
N LEU A 59 -18.66 17.48 -5.85
CA LEU A 59 -17.98 16.89 -7.02
C LEU A 59 -17.77 17.89 -8.17
N THR A 60 -18.45 19.05 -8.16
CA THR A 60 -18.17 20.12 -9.14
C THR A 60 -16.91 20.91 -8.85
N VAL A 61 -16.38 20.82 -7.63
CA VAL A 61 -15.12 21.46 -7.20
C VAL A 61 -14.04 20.43 -6.86
N ASP A 62 -14.23 19.18 -7.30
CA ASP A 62 -13.32 18.08 -7.08
C ASP A 62 -12.78 17.54 -8.41
N THR A 63 -11.61 16.91 -8.37
CA THR A 63 -10.99 16.29 -9.55
C THR A 63 -11.63 14.95 -9.91
N ASN A 64 -12.41 14.36 -9.01
CA ASN A 64 -13.09 13.09 -9.24
C ASN A 64 -14.35 13.23 -10.11
N ALA A 65 -14.55 12.29 -11.02
CA ALA A 65 -15.78 12.21 -11.80
C ALA A 65 -16.91 11.55 -10.98
N PRO A 66 -18.19 11.91 -11.22
CA PRO A 66 -19.24 11.69 -10.23
C PRO A 66 -19.90 10.31 -10.24
N LEU A 67 -19.81 9.54 -11.33
CA LEU A 67 -20.67 8.36 -11.51
C LEU A 67 -20.47 7.30 -10.43
N TYR A 68 -19.21 7.02 -10.07
CA TYR A 68 -18.93 6.03 -9.02
C TYR A 68 -19.50 6.45 -7.65
N PHE A 69 -19.43 7.74 -7.32
CA PHE A 69 -19.97 8.28 -6.07
C PHE A 69 -21.49 8.16 -6.01
N TYR A 70 -22.19 8.35 -7.13
CA TYR A 70 -23.63 8.11 -7.17
C TYR A 70 -23.99 6.64 -6.96
N PHE A 71 -23.26 5.70 -7.58
CA PHE A 71 -23.46 4.28 -7.28
C PHE A 71 -23.20 3.98 -5.80
N LEU A 72 -22.11 4.52 -5.25
CA LEU A 72 -21.76 4.32 -3.85
C LEU A 72 -22.79 4.93 -2.90
N HIS A 73 -23.38 6.09 -3.23
CA HIS A 73 -24.44 6.73 -2.46
C HIS A 73 -25.65 5.81 -2.28
N PHE A 74 -26.16 5.26 -3.39
CA PHE A 74 -27.29 4.34 -3.31
C PHE A 74 -26.89 3.01 -2.67
N TRP A 75 -25.67 2.55 -2.89
CA TRP A 75 -25.18 1.31 -2.29
C TRP A 75 -25.08 1.41 -0.76
N ILE A 76 -24.54 2.52 -0.24
CA ILE A 76 -24.48 2.81 1.20
C ILE A 76 -25.89 2.88 1.80
N LYS A 77 -26.86 3.47 1.10
CA LYS A 77 -28.26 3.50 1.56
C LYS A 77 -28.90 2.11 1.68
N LEU A 78 -28.48 1.16 0.84
CA LEU A 78 -29.02 -0.19 0.83
C LEU A 78 -28.31 -1.13 1.81
N PHE A 79 -26.98 -1.04 1.92
CA PHE A 79 -26.15 -2.01 2.63
C PHE A 79 -25.42 -1.43 3.85
N GLY A 80 -25.54 -0.13 4.09
CA GLY A 80 -24.84 0.57 5.17
C GLY A 80 -23.34 0.74 4.91
N ILE A 81 -22.62 1.10 5.98
CA ILE A 81 -21.19 1.40 5.93
C ILE A 81 -20.43 0.36 6.74
N SER A 82 -19.78 -0.54 6.02
CA SER A 82 -18.79 -1.48 6.53
C SER A 82 -17.82 -1.79 5.40
N GLU A 83 -16.60 -2.22 5.71
CA GLU A 83 -15.62 -2.64 4.68
C GLU A 83 -16.24 -3.62 3.70
N PHE A 84 -16.96 -4.62 4.22
CA PHE A 84 -17.68 -5.58 3.40
C PHE A 84 -18.67 -4.89 2.45
N ALA A 85 -19.55 -4.05 2.98
CA ALA A 85 -20.58 -3.39 2.19
C ALA A 85 -19.97 -2.51 1.10
N VAL A 86 -19.07 -1.60 1.44
CA VAL A 86 -18.56 -0.61 0.47
C VAL A 86 -17.63 -1.22 -0.57
N LYS A 87 -16.77 -2.18 -0.19
CA LYS A 87 -15.86 -2.86 -1.13
C LYS A 87 -16.60 -3.83 -2.05
N SER A 88 -17.72 -4.41 -1.59
CA SER A 88 -18.52 -5.34 -2.42
C SER A 88 -19.06 -4.70 -3.70
N LEU A 89 -19.28 -3.38 -3.74
CA LEU A 89 -19.67 -2.67 -4.96
C LEU A 89 -18.60 -2.76 -6.05
N SER A 90 -17.34 -2.47 -5.70
CA SER A 90 -16.21 -2.56 -6.62
C SER A 90 -15.94 -4.02 -7.05
N ILE A 91 -16.08 -4.98 -6.13
CA ILE A 91 -15.98 -6.41 -6.42
C ILE A 91 -17.05 -6.85 -7.42
N LEU A 92 -18.29 -6.36 -7.26
CA LEU A 92 -19.39 -6.63 -8.19
C LEU A 92 -19.06 -6.10 -9.59
N PHE A 93 -18.61 -4.84 -9.71
CA PHE A 93 -18.20 -4.29 -11.00
C PHE A 93 -17.07 -5.06 -11.65
N SER A 94 -16.04 -5.44 -10.87
CA SER A 94 -14.93 -6.27 -11.35
C SER A 94 -15.41 -7.65 -11.85
N THR A 95 -16.35 -8.27 -11.13
CA THR A 95 -16.94 -9.57 -11.51
C THR A 95 -17.78 -9.43 -12.79
N MET A 96 -18.53 -8.34 -12.94
CA MET A 96 -19.25 -8.03 -14.18
C MET A 96 -18.30 -7.71 -15.34
N ALA A 97 -17.13 -7.12 -15.09
CA ALA A 97 -16.11 -6.94 -16.11
C ALA A 97 -15.62 -8.30 -16.63
N ALA A 98 -15.37 -9.26 -15.72
CA ALA A 98 -14.99 -10.63 -16.08
C ALA A 98 -16.01 -11.31 -17.01
N TYR A 99 -17.32 -11.03 -16.84
CA TYR A 99 -18.35 -11.50 -17.77
C TYR A 99 -18.12 -11.01 -19.20
N PHE A 100 -17.89 -9.71 -19.42
CA PHE A 100 -17.68 -9.18 -20.76
C PHE A 100 -16.35 -9.64 -21.36
N ILE A 101 -15.29 -9.71 -20.56
CA ILE A 101 -13.98 -10.24 -20.99
C ILE A 101 -14.12 -11.70 -21.46
N TYR A 102 -14.79 -12.55 -20.68
CA TYR A 102 -15.09 -13.93 -21.06
C TYR A 102 -15.88 -13.99 -22.37
N ARG A 103 -16.94 -13.18 -22.49
CA ARG A 103 -17.82 -13.19 -23.67
C ARG A 103 -17.15 -12.68 -24.94
N ILE A 104 -16.20 -11.76 -24.82
CA ILE A 104 -15.34 -11.34 -25.94
C ILE A 104 -14.48 -12.53 -26.39
N ALA A 105 -13.75 -13.16 -25.45
CA ALA A 105 -12.85 -14.27 -25.76
C ALA A 105 -13.57 -15.52 -26.31
N ASP A 106 -14.69 -15.92 -25.71
CA ASP A 106 -15.48 -17.07 -26.16
C ASP A 106 -16.00 -16.88 -27.59
N ARG A 107 -16.43 -15.66 -27.92
CA ARG A 107 -16.89 -15.35 -29.29
C ARG A 107 -15.77 -15.31 -30.32
N ILE A 108 -14.55 -14.94 -29.91
CA ILE A 108 -13.42 -14.80 -30.81
C ILE A 108 -12.76 -16.16 -31.09
N GLN A 109 -12.49 -16.96 -30.04
CA GLN A 109 -11.66 -18.17 -30.14
C GLN A 109 -12.27 -19.38 -29.42
N GLY A 110 -13.36 -19.19 -28.66
CA GLY A 110 -14.05 -20.23 -27.90
C GLY A 110 -13.62 -20.35 -26.45
N ILE A 111 -14.30 -21.29 -25.76
CA ILE A 111 -14.25 -21.49 -24.31
C ILE A 111 -12.85 -21.62 -23.70
N GLY A 112 -11.88 -22.19 -24.42
CA GLY A 112 -10.52 -22.35 -23.93
C GLY A 112 -9.81 -21.01 -23.71
N MET A 113 -9.94 -20.09 -24.66
CA MET A 113 -9.43 -18.73 -24.52
C MET A 113 -10.19 -17.98 -23.43
N ALA A 114 -11.52 -18.16 -23.38
CA ALA A 114 -12.38 -17.52 -22.40
C ALA A 114 -12.01 -17.87 -20.96
N ILE A 115 -11.82 -19.16 -20.66
CA ILE A 115 -11.32 -19.62 -19.35
C ILE A 115 -9.94 -19.00 -19.06
N THR A 116 -9.01 -19.08 -20.02
CA THR A 116 -7.62 -18.61 -19.82
C THR A 116 -7.58 -17.12 -19.46
N VAL A 117 -8.28 -16.27 -20.21
CA VAL A 117 -8.27 -14.82 -19.96
C VAL A 117 -8.98 -14.47 -18.65
N SER A 118 -10.05 -15.19 -18.30
CA SER A 118 -10.75 -15.00 -17.03
C SER A 118 -9.89 -15.36 -15.82
N LEU A 119 -9.04 -16.39 -15.92
CA LEU A 119 -8.07 -16.73 -14.88
C LEU A 119 -6.93 -15.71 -14.80
N PHE A 120 -6.41 -15.23 -15.92
CA PHE A 120 -5.41 -14.14 -15.90
C PHE A 120 -5.99 -12.85 -15.28
N PHE A 121 -7.24 -12.52 -15.59
CA PHE A 121 -7.91 -11.36 -14.99
C PHE A 121 -8.14 -11.55 -13.49
N LEU A 122 -8.49 -12.77 -13.05
CA LEU A 122 -8.69 -13.10 -11.63
C LEU A 122 -7.41 -12.99 -10.81
N PHE A 123 -6.33 -13.59 -11.30
CA PHE A 123 -5.06 -13.69 -10.60
C PHE A 123 -4.08 -12.56 -10.95
N SER A 124 -4.55 -11.53 -11.65
CA SER A 124 -3.79 -10.29 -11.82
C SER A 124 -3.85 -9.49 -10.53
N ASN A 125 -2.70 -9.31 -9.88
CA ASN A 125 -2.58 -8.50 -8.66
C ASN A 125 -3.20 -7.11 -8.81
N LEU A 126 -3.02 -6.45 -9.96
CA LEU A 126 -3.61 -5.14 -10.20
C LEU A 126 -5.14 -5.18 -10.22
N HIS A 127 -5.72 -6.09 -10.99
CA HIS A 127 -7.19 -6.17 -11.09
C HIS A 127 -7.82 -6.66 -9.79
N PHE A 128 -7.10 -7.46 -9.02
CA PHE A 128 -7.55 -7.91 -7.72
C PHE A 128 -7.46 -6.77 -6.69
N GLU A 129 -6.34 -6.06 -6.59
CA GLU A 129 -6.18 -4.87 -5.74
C GLU A 129 -7.29 -3.82 -6.01
N TYR A 130 -7.43 -3.37 -7.26
CA TYR A 130 -8.43 -2.36 -7.63
C TYR A 130 -9.88 -2.88 -7.61
N SER A 131 -10.09 -4.19 -7.42
CA SER A 131 -11.42 -4.73 -7.12
C SER A 131 -11.84 -4.53 -5.67
N HIS A 132 -10.88 -4.31 -4.75
CA HIS A 132 -11.13 -4.10 -3.33
C HIS A 132 -11.11 -2.63 -2.92
N GLN A 133 -10.68 -1.72 -3.80
CA GLN A 133 -10.70 -0.29 -3.50
C GLN A 133 -12.09 0.28 -3.72
N VAL A 134 -12.57 1.11 -2.80
CA VAL A 134 -13.83 1.86 -2.91
C VAL A 134 -13.67 3.05 -3.87
N ARG A 135 -13.33 2.75 -5.13
CA ARG A 135 -12.99 3.69 -6.20
C ARG A 135 -13.53 3.22 -7.56
N GLY A 136 -13.58 4.14 -8.53
CA GLY A 136 -14.14 3.91 -9.86
C GLY A 136 -13.41 2.91 -10.77
N TYR A 137 -12.22 2.41 -10.40
CA TYR A 137 -11.35 1.64 -11.30
C TYR A 137 -11.99 0.36 -11.84
N SER A 138 -12.69 -0.39 -10.98
CA SER A 138 -13.40 -1.60 -11.40
C SER A 138 -14.63 -1.30 -12.27
N LEU A 139 -15.29 -0.17 -12.03
CA LEU A 139 -16.39 0.32 -12.88
C LEU A 139 -15.87 0.67 -14.29
N ILE A 140 -14.73 1.34 -14.40
CA ILE A 140 -14.10 1.62 -15.71
C ILE A 140 -13.81 0.31 -16.45
N CYS A 141 -13.26 -0.70 -15.77
CA CYS A 141 -12.97 -2.00 -16.39
C CYS A 141 -14.23 -2.68 -16.94
N LEU A 142 -15.35 -2.59 -16.21
CA LEU A 142 -16.66 -3.06 -16.64
C LEU A 142 -17.14 -2.29 -17.88
N GLU A 143 -17.19 -0.97 -17.81
CA GLU A 143 -17.76 -0.12 -18.85
C GLU A 143 -16.96 -0.22 -20.15
N VAL A 144 -15.63 -0.20 -20.06
CA VAL A 144 -14.73 -0.35 -21.22
C VAL A 144 -14.88 -1.73 -21.85
N SER A 145 -14.87 -2.81 -21.05
CA SER A 145 -15.04 -4.18 -21.57
C SER A 145 -16.40 -4.37 -22.21
N ALA A 146 -17.46 -3.84 -21.60
CA ALA A 146 -18.80 -3.87 -22.16
C ALA A 146 -18.88 -3.08 -23.47
N SER A 147 -18.26 -1.90 -23.54
CA SER A 147 -18.27 -1.04 -24.74
C SER A 147 -17.58 -1.74 -25.91
N PHE A 148 -16.41 -2.36 -25.69
CA PHE A 148 -15.76 -3.18 -26.71
C PHE A 148 -16.58 -4.41 -27.10
N TYR A 149 -17.22 -5.09 -26.16
CA TYR A 149 -18.09 -6.23 -26.47
C TYR A 149 -19.23 -5.83 -27.41
N PHE A 150 -19.94 -4.74 -27.12
CA PHE A 150 -21.03 -4.25 -27.97
C PHE A 150 -20.52 -3.72 -29.31
N LEU A 151 -19.38 -3.03 -29.35
CA LEU A 151 -18.76 -2.54 -30.58
C LEU A 151 -18.33 -3.69 -31.51
N LEU A 152 -17.69 -4.73 -30.96
CA LEU A 152 -17.32 -5.93 -31.71
C LEU A 152 -18.56 -6.66 -32.25
N HIS A 153 -19.64 -6.69 -31.47
CA HIS A 153 -20.91 -7.25 -31.91
C HIS A 153 -21.61 -6.39 -32.99
N TYR A 154 -21.46 -5.06 -32.89
CA TYR A 154 -21.94 -4.11 -33.87
C TYR A 154 -21.24 -4.33 -35.21
N VAL A 155 -19.91 -4.38 -35.28
CA VAL A 155 -19.21 -4.59 -36.58
C VAL A 155 -19.48 -5.96 -37.20
N GLN A 156 -19.92 -6.93 -36.40
CA GLN A 156 -20.37 -8.23 -36.89
C GLN A 156 -21.74 -8.16 -37.57
N ASN A 157 -22.72 -7.51 -36.94
CA ASN A 157 -24.14 -7.62 -37.28
C ASN A 157 -24.85 -6.32 -37.70
N TRP A 158 -24.18 -5.17 -37.56
CA TRP A 158 -24.64 -3.81 -37.89
C TRP A 158 -26.00 -3.43 -37.28
N ARG A 159 -26.28 -3.93 -36.08
CA ARG A 159 -27.53 -3.71 -35.37
C ARG A 159 -27.48 -2.43 -34.54
N ILE A 160 -28.51 -1.59 -34.65
CA ILE A 160 -28.52 -0.25 -34.02
C ILE A 160 -28.51 -0.31 -32.48
N ARG A 161 -29.08 -1.37 -31.89
CA ARG A 161 -29.12 -1.56 -30.43
C ARG A 161 -27.72 -1.56 -29.81
N GLU A 162 -26.76 -2.17 -30.50
CA GLU A 162 -25.38 -2.32 -30.05
C GLU A 162 -24.66 -0.98 -30.06
N ILE A 163 -24.89 -0.14 -31.07
CA ILE A 163 -24.28 1.19 -31.11
C ILE A 163 -24.92 2.15 -30.09
N ILE A 164 -26.21 1.97 -29.76
CA ILE A 164 -26.85 2.67 -28.65
C ILE A 164 -26.16 2.30 -27.33
N TRP A 165 -25.88 1.02 -27.09
CA TRP A 165 -25.13 0.61 -25.90
C TRP A 165 -23.72 1.20 -25.85
N VAL A 166 -23.02 1.25 -26.97
CA VAL A 166 -21.69 1.89 -27.06
C VAL A 166 -21.80 3.39 -26.72
N CYS A 167 -22.81 4.09 -27.24
CA CYS A 167 -23.07 5.50 -26.92
C CYS A 167 -23.27 5.69 -25.41
N ILE A 168 -24.13 4.88 -24.79
CA ILE A 168 -24.42 4.95 -23.35
C ILE A 168 -23.15 4.67 -22.55
N LEU A 169 -22.44 3.57 -22.84
CA LEU A 169 -21.25 3.18 -22.10
C LEU A 169 -20.12 4.20 -22.23
N ASN A 170 -19.91 4.79 -23.40
CA ASN A 170 -18.89 5.82 -23.58
C ASN A 170 -19.25 7.12 -22.84
N THR A 171 -20.54 7.46 -22.73
CA THR A 171 -20.98 8.54 -21.84
C THR A 171 -20.67 8.21 -20.38
N LEU A 172 -21.03 7.01 -19.93
CA LEU A 172 -20.78 6.58 -18.55
C LEU A 172 -19.28 6.56 -18.21
N ILE A 173 -18.42 6.07 -19.12
CA ILE A 173 -16.95 6.09 -18.96
C ILE A 173 -16.45 7.52 -18.69
N ALA A 174 -16.96 8.52 -19.42
CA ALA A 174 -16.57 9.92 -19.23
C ALA A 174 -17.00 10.46 -17.86
N TYR A 175 -18.13 10.00 -17.32
CA TYR A 175 -18.61 10.33 -15.98
C TYR A 175 -17.97 9.46 -14.86
N THR A 176 -17.28 8.37 -15.18
CA THR A 176 -16.51 7.57 -14.22
C THR A 176 -15.07 8.05 -14.10
N HIS A 177 -14.41 8.36 -15.22
CA HIS A 177 -13.03 8.86 -15.22
C HIS A 177 -12.62 9.53 -16.53
N TYR A 178 -12.11 10.76 -16.45
CA TYR A 178 -11.82 11.58 -17.64
C TYR A 178 -10.75 10.97 -18.55
N ILE A 179 -9.70 10.36 -17.99
CA ILE A 179 -8.63 9.70 -18.78
C ILE A 179 -9.14 8.42 -19.47
N ALA A 180 -10.13 7.72 -18.91
CA ALA A 180 -10.58 6.45 -19.48
C ALA A 180 -11.27 6.62 -20.85
N ILE A 181 -11.77 7.83 -21.15
CA ILE A 181 -12.41 8.16 -22.44
C ILE A 181 -11.44 8.06 -23.62
N LEU A 182 -10.12 8.11 -23.38
CA LEU A 182 -9.08 7.91 -24.41
C LEU A 182 -9.25 6.56 -25.15
N THR A 183 -9.92 5.61 -24.52
CA THR A 183 -10.32 4.33 -25.12
C THR A 183 -11.16 4.49 -26.40
N VAL A 184 -11.92 5.58 -26.56
CA VAL A 184 -12.71 5.86 -27.76
C VAL A 184 -11.85 5.96 -29.03
N VAL A 185 -10.59 6.42 -28.89
CA VAL A 185 -9.63 6.48 -30.01
C VAL A 185 -9.38 5.08 -30.59
N VAL A 186 -9.22 4.08 -29.72
CA VAL A 186 -9.05 2.68 -30.12
C VAL A 186 -10.32 2.13 -30.76
N GLN A 187 -11.48 2.46 -30.19
CA GLN A 187 -12.78 2.03 -30.71
C GLN A 187 -13.07 2.56 -32.12
N PHE A 188 -12.67 3.79 -32.44
CA PHE A 188 -12.72 4.32 -33.81
C PHE A 188 -11.94 3.45 -34.80
N GLY A 189 -10.73 3.01 -34.40
CA GLY A 189 -9.89 2.13 -35.22
C GLY A 189 -10.58 0.81 -35.58
N VAL A 190 -11.35 0.22 -34.67
CA VAL A 190 -12.09 -1.04 -34.89
C VAL A 190 -12.97 -0.96 -36.14
N ILE A 191 -13.66 0.16 -36.35
CA ILE A 191 -14.61 0.27 -37.46
C ILE A 191 -13.88 0.41 -38.79
N TRP A 192 -12.80 1.18 -38.79
CA TRP A 192 -11.99 1.40 -39.97
C TRP A 192 -11.33 0.10 -40.46
N PHE A 193 -10.82 -0.72 -39.53
CA PHE A 193 -10.06 -1.92 -39.90
C PHE A 193 -10.89 -3.18 -40.15
N PHE A 194 -12.05 -3.34 -39.49
CA PHE A 194 -12.80 -4.60 -39.59
C PHE A 194 -13.80 -4.63 -40.75
N LYS A 195 -14.60 -3.57 -40.91
CA LYS A 195 -15.60 -3.45 -41.98
C LYS A 195 -15.95 -1.98 -42.23
N PRO A 196 -15.13 -1.25 -43.02
CA PRO A 196 -15.43 0.13 -43.36
C PRO A 196 -16.70 0.18 -44.21
N ASP A 197 -17.74 0.80 -43.66
CA ASP A 197 -18.99 1.10 -44.35
C ASP A 197 -19.41 2.52 -43.99
N LYS A 198 -19.67 3.37 -45.00
CA LYS A 198 -19.89 4.81 -44.78
C LYS A 198 -21.09 5.07 -43.86
N ALA A 199 -22.18 4.29 -44.00
CA ALA A 199 -23.37 4.48 -43.19
C ALA A 199 -23.11 4.08 -41.72
N ASN A 200 -22.40 2.98 -41.48
CA ASN A 200 -22.06 2.52 -40.14
C ASN A 200 -20.98 3.37 -39.48
N ILE A 201 -20.01 3.91 -40.24
CA ILE A 201 -19.05 4.91 -39.75
C ILE A 201 -19.80 6.16 -39.29
N LYS A 202 -20.76 6.66 -40.09
CA LYS A 202 -21.60 7.81 -39.71
C LYS A 202 -22.37 7.56 -38.42
N ARG A 203 -22.95 6.35 -38.25
CA ARG A 203 -23.68 5.98 -37.02
C ARG A 203 -22.79 6.00 -35.78
N VAL A 204 -21.54 5.55 -35.91
CA VAL A 204 -20.62 5.53 -34.77
C VAL A 204 -20.09 6.91 -34.47
N PHE A 205 -19.76 7.69 -35.49
CA PHE A 205 -19.46 9.10 -35.33
C PHE A 205 -20.61 9.82 -34.60
N LEU A 206 -21.86 9.59 -35.02
CA LEU A 206 -23.03 10.17 -34.35
C LEU A 206 -23.14 9.69 -32.90
N ALA A 207 -22.94 8.40 -32.63
CA ALA A 207 -22.96 7.88 -31.27
C ALA A 207 -21.92 8.55 -30.37
N TYR A 208 -20.69 8.69 -30.83
CA TYR A 208 -19.63 9.34 -30.04
C TYR A 208 -19.84 10.85 -29.92
N PHE A 209 -20.36 11.50 -30.96
CA PHE A 209 -20.76 12.89 -30.90
C PHE A 209 -21.89 13.09 -29.88
N THR A 210 -22.88 12.19 -29.86
CA THR A 210 -23.92 12.18 -28.83
C THR A 210 -23.33 11.94 -27.44
N SER A 211 -22.38 11.00 -27.28
CA SER A 211 -21.69 10.81 -25.99
C SER A 211 -20.98 12.08 -25.51
N PHE A 212 -20.29 12.78 -26.43
CA PHE A 212 -19.65 14.06 -26.15
C PHE A 212 -20.68 15.14 -25.76
N LEU A 213 -21.79 15.26 -26.47
CA LEU A 213 -22.86 16.20 -26.13
C LEU A 213 -23.48 15.91 -24.76
N LEU A 214 -23.66 14.64 -24.42
CA LEU A 214 -24.18 14.24 -23.12
C LEU A 214 -23.20 14.55 -21.98
N PHE A 215 -21.89 14.47 -22.24
CA PHE A 215 -20.85 14.84 -21.28
C PHE A 215 -20.58 16.35 -21.22
N CYS A 216 -20.97 17.10 -22.27
CA CYS A 216 -20.71 18.53 -22.43
C CYS A 216 -21.02 19.38 -21.18
N PRO A 217 -22.14 19.18 -20.46
CA PRO A 217 -22.43 19.95 -19.24
C PRO A 217 -21.34 19.83 -18.16
N TYR A 218 -20.59 18.74 -18.13
CA TYR A 218 -19.52 18.49 -17.15
C TYR A 218 -18.13 18.94 -17.64
N ILE A 219 -17.99 19.39 -18.91
CA ILE A 219 -16.71 19.87 -19.43
C ILE A 219 -16.23 21.11 -18.67
N LEU A 220 -17.14 22.01 -18.29
CA LEU A 220 -16.77 23.19 -17.51
C LEU A 220 -16.22 22.81 -16.13
N VAL A 221 -16.82 21.81 -15.49
CA VAL A 221 -16.31 21.24 -14.23
C VAL A 221 -14.90 20.66 -14.45
N LEU A 222 -14.71 19.87 -15.50
CA LEU A 222 -13.40 19.31 -15.82
C LEU A 222 -12.34 20.41 -16.02
N LEU A 223 -12.65 21.45 -16.79
CA LEU A 223 -11.71 22.54 -17.09
C LEU A 223 -11.34 23.36 -15.86
N ASN A 224 -12.29 23.57 -14.94
CA ASN A 224 -12.07 24.32 -13.71
C ASN A 224 -11.27 23.53 -12.66
N ASN A 225 -11.26 22.20 -12.75
CA ASN A 225 -10.56 21.30 -11.82
C ASN A 225 -9.32 20.65 -12.45
N VAL A 226 -8.79 21.20 -13.55
CA VAL A 226 -7.50 20.75 -14.10
C VAL A 226 -6.42 21.02 -13.05
N PRO A 227 -5.58 20.03 -12.71
CA PRO A 227 -4.51 20.23 -11.73
C PRO A 227 -3.62 21.42 -12.07
N ASP A 228 -3.36 22.22 -11.05
CA ASP A 228 -2.42 23.32 -11.05
C ASP A 228 -0.97 22.81 -11.01
N ASP A 229 -0.01 23.71 -11.16
CA ASP A 229 1.39 23.33 -11.34
C ASP A 229 2.05 22.81 -10.03
N ASN A 230 1.37 22.99 -8.89
CA ASN A 230 1.76 22.48 -7.57
C ASN A 230 1.19 21.08 -7.26
N PHE A 231 0.62 20.39 -8.24
CA PHE A 231 0.08 19.05 -8.06
C PHE A 231 1.19 18.05 -7.67
N TRP A 232 0.83 17.04 -6.86
CA TRP A 232 1.78 16.09 -6.29
C TRP A 232 2.47 15.17 -7.33
N LEU A 233 1.92 15.07 -8.55
CA LEU A 233 2.55 14.32 -9.62
C LEU A 233 3.56 15.16 -10.40
N GLN A 234 4.69 14.53 -10.70
CA GLN A 234 5.72 15.10 -11.55
C GLN A 234 5.53 14.68 -13.01
N LYS A 235 6.10 15.47 -13.93
CA LYS A 235 6.10 15.14 -15.37
C LYS A 235 6.74 13.77 -15.58
N PRO A 236 6.06 12.83 -16.24
CA PRO A 236 6.58 11.49 -16.41
C PRO A 236 7.74 11.48 -17.41
N GLY A 237 8.81 10.76 -17.08
CA GLY A 237 9.86 10.38 -17.99
C GLY A 237 9.65 8.98 -18.56
N TRP A 238 10.70 8.48 -19.23
CA TRP A 238 10.70 7.12 -19.78
C TRP A 238 10.69 6.02 -18.71
N ILE A 239 11.12 6.34 -17.48
CA ILE A 239 11.14 5.40 -16.37
C ILE A 239 9.70 5.13 -15.91
N GLU A 240 8.91 6.18 -15.71
CA GLU A 240 7.50 6.12 -15.32
C GLU A 240 6.67 5.44 -16.41
N PHE A 241 6.91 5.78 -17.68
CA PHE A 241 6.26 5.12 -18.82
C PHE A 241 6.51 3.60 -18.80
N LYS A 242 7.78 3.20 -18.65
CA LYS A 242 8.15 1.79 -18.53
C LYS A 242 7.44 1.16 -17.34
N TYR A 243 7.52 1.76 -16.16
CA TYR A 243 6.90 1.25 -14.93
C TYR A 243 5.42 0.96 -15.12
N VAL A 244 4.66 1.90 -15.69
CA VAL A 244 3.22 1.71 -15.97
C VAL A 244 2.99 0.53 -16.92
N VAL A 245 3.75 0.45 -18.01
CA VAL A 245 3.64 -0.65 -18.98
C VAL A 245 3.99 -2.00 -18.34
N PHE A 246 5.05 -2.06 -17.53
CA PHE A 246 5.51 -3.26 -16.82
C PHE A 246 4.44 -3.75 -15.85
N LYS A 247 3.95 -2.86 -14.98
CA LYS A 247 2.93 -3.24 -13.99
C LYS A 247 1.64 -3.70 -14.66
N LEU A 248 1.13 -2.96 -15.66
CA LEU A 248 -0.11 -3.32 -16.37
C LEU A 248 -0.01 -4.67 -17.12
N ALA A 249 1.19 -5.12 -17.47
CA ALA A 249 1.42 -6.39 -18.18
C ALA A 249 1.61 -7.61 -17.25
N GLY A 250 1.61 -7.44 -15.92
CA GLY A 250 1.60 -8.57 -14.98
C GLY A 250 2.80 -8.67 -14.02
N ASN A 251 3.39 -7.55 -13.58
CA ASN A 251 4.56 -7.46 -12.69
C ASN A 251 5.92 -7.72 -13.38
N ASP A 252 7.00 -7.25 -12.74
CA ASP A 252 8.34 -7.09 -13.32
C ASP A 252 8.99 -8.43 -13.71
N HIS A 253 8.67 -9.53 -13.01
CA HIS A 253 9.21 -10.87 -13.29
C HIS A 253 8.49 -11.62 -14.42
N ILE A 254 7.17 -11.42 -14.56
CA ILE A 254 6.34 -12.10 -15.55
C ILE A 254 6.42 -11.39 -16.91
N PHE A 255 6.74 -10.09 -16.89
CA PHE A 255 6.83 -9.23 -18.08
C PHE A 255 7.69 -9.82 -19.19
N TRP A 256 8.93 -10.22 -18.93
CA TRP A 256 9.83 -10.63 -20.02
C TRP A 256 9.31 -11.87 -20.77
N PHE A 257 8.57 -12.75 -20.08
CA PHE A 257 7.99 -13.95 -20.69
C PHE A 257 6.68 -13.67 -21.43
N LEU A 258 5.90 -12.66 -21.01
CA LEU A 258 4.59 -12.34 -21.61
C LEU A 258 4.60 -11.18 -22.61
N PHE A 259 5.35 -10.14 -22.28
CA PHE A 259 5.40 -8.90 -23.03
C PHE A 259 6.22 -9.02 -24.30
N ILE A 260 7.35 -9.74 -24.28
CA ILE A 260 8.18 -9.92 -25.49
C ILE A 260 7.38 -10.62 -26.61
N PRO A 261 6.70 -11.77 -26.40
CA PRO A 261 5.90 -12.38 -27.46
C PRO A 261 4.75 -11.49 -27.94
N PHE A 262 4.13 -10.72 -27.04
CA PHE A 262 3.02 -9.82 -27.36
C PHE A 262 3.47 -8.60 -28.17
N THR A 263 4.58 -7.96 -27.79
CA THR A 263 5.15 -6.80 -28.51
C THR A 263 5.86 -7.18 -29.80
N LEU A 264 6.41 -8.40 -29.87
CA LEU A 264 6.92 -8.96 -31.11
C LEU A 264 5.80 -9.48 -32.02
N ALA A 265 4.57 -9.64 -31.54
CA ALA A 265 3.47 -10.21 -32.32
C ALA A 265 3.23 -9.47 -33.65
N PRO A 266 3.23 -8.13 -33.74
CA PRO A 266 3.13 -7.41 -35.03
C PRO A 266 4.26 -7.77 -36.00
N PHE A 267 5.47 -8.02 -35.52
CA PHE A 267 6.63 -8.43 -36.33
C PHE A 267 6.58 -9.92 -36.70
N LEU A 268 6.12 -10.79 -35.79
CA LEU A 268 5.90 -12.22 -36.04
C LEU A 268 4.72 -12.48 -36.99
N LEU A 269 3.83 -11.51 -37.15
CA LEU A 269 2.77 -11.50 -38.15
C LEU A 269 3.27 -11.17 -39.56
N ALA A 270 4.56 -10.86 -39.74
CA ALA A 270 5.18 -10.76 -41.06
C ALA A 270 4.91 -12.04 -41.88
N LYS A 271 4.61 -11.85 -43.17
CA LYS A 271 4.11 -12.90 -44.08
C LYS A 271 4.99 -14.16 -44.12
N ARG A 272 6.28 -14.01 -43.81
CA ARG A 272 7.30 -15.07 -43.81
C ARG A 272 7.30 -15.92 -42.53
N ILE A 273 7.05 -15.34 -41.35
CA ILE A 273 7.17 -16.04 -40.04
C ILE A 273 5.82 -16.58 -39.58
N ARG A 274 4.75 -15.80 -39.82
CA ARG A 274 3.37 -16.12 -39.42
C ARG A 274 2.93 -17.56 -39.73
N PRO A 275 3.17 -18.13 -40.93
CA PRO A 275 2.68 -19.47 -41.26
C PRO A 275 3.43 -20.58 -40.50
N HIS A 276 4.58 -20.32 -39.89
CA HIS A 276 5.31 -21.33 -39.13
C HIS A 276 4.82 -21.45 -37.68
N ILE A 277 4.25 -20.36 -37.11
CA ILE A 277 3.92 -20.28 -35.69
C ILE A 277 2.39 -20.32 -35.45
N PHE A 278 1.63 -19.57 -36.26
CA PHE A 278 0.21 -19.33 -36.00
C PHE A 278 -0.70 -19.98 -37.04
N LYS A 279 -1.88 -20.38 -36.57
CA LYS A 279 -2.98 -20.89 -37.38
C LYS A 279 -3.34 -19.91 -38.52
N PRO A 280 -3.71 -20.40 -39.71
CA PRO A 280 -4.13 -19.53 -40.81
C PRO A 280 -5.37 -18.70 -40.45
N GLU A 281 -6.22 -19.17 -39.53
CA GLU A 281 -7.43 -18.49 -39.05
C GLU A 281 -7.16 -17.25 -38.18
N LEU A 282 -5.91 -17.02 -37.74
CA LEU A 282 -5.57 -15.84 -36.94
C LEU A 282 -5.92 -14.56 -37.73
N ASP A 283 -6.80 -13.73 -37.20
CA ASP A 283 -7.04 -12.38 -37.72
C ASP A 283 -6.02 -11.39 -37.13
N SER A 284 -5.16 -10.81 -37.97
CA SER A 284 -4.15 -9.83 -37.55
C SER A 284 -4.78 -8.50 -37.11
N ARG A 285 -6.02 -8.22 -37.52
CA ARG A 285 -6.76 -7.03 -37.06
C ARG A 285 -7.13 -7.12 -35.59
N LEU A 286 -7.39 -8.33 -35.07
CA LEU A 286 -7.62 -8.55 -33.64
C LEU A 286 -6.33 -8.38 -32.83
N VAL A 287 -5.18 -8.84 -33.36
CA VAL A 287 -3.89 -8.58 -32.72
C VAL A 287 -3.61 -7.08 -32.65
N LEU A 288 -3.82 -6.36 -33.76
CA LEU A 288 -3.67 -4.91 -33.81
C LEU A 288 -4.63 -4.21 -32.83
N LEU A 289 -5.90 -4.61 -32.80
CA LEU A 289 -6.89 -4.08 -31.85
C LEU A 289 -6.43 -4.22 -30.40
N PHE A 290 -6.05 -5.43 -29.97
CA PHE A 290 -5.63 -5.69 -28.61
C PHE A 290 -4.33 -4.95 -28.25
N THR A 291 -3.41 -4.83 -29.21
CA THR A 291 -2.18 -4.03 -29.06
C THR A 291 -2.51 -2.54 -28.90
N CYS A 292 -3.40 -2.01 -29.73
CA CYS A 292 -3.85 -0.61 -29.64
C CYS A 292 -4.63 -0.35 -28.35
N TRP A 293 -5.50 -1.27 -27.92
CA TRP A 293 -6.23 -1.15 -26.64
C TRP A 293 -5.26 -1.05 -25.47
N PHE A 294 -4.15 -1.78 -25.49
CA PHE A 294 -3.12 -1.65 -24.47
C PHE A 294 -2.32 -0.34 -24.60
N PHE A 295 -1.66 -0.10 -25.74
CA PHE A 295 -0.67 0.97 -25.85
C PHE A 295 -1.23 2.37 -26.11
N VAL A 296 -2.33 2.51 -26.85
CA VAL A 296 -2.81 3.83 -27.28
C VAL A 296 -3.28 4.69 -26.09
N PRO A 297 -4.10 4.20 -25.14
CA PRO A 297 -4.46 4.99 -23.96
C PRO A 297 -3.24 5.37 -23.13
N ILE A 298 -2.30 4.44 -22.92
CA ILE A 298 -1.07 4.68 -22.15
C ILE A 298 -0.22 5.77 -22.82
N PHE A 299 -0.03 5.67 -24.14
CA PHE A 299 0.81 6.62 -24.87
C PHE A 299 0.17 8.00 -24.96
N ILE A 300 -1.14 8.09 -25.19
CA ILE A 300 -1.84 9.38 -25.20
C ILE A 300 -1.78 10.03 -23.81
N ASP A 301 -2.06 9.28 -22.74
CA ASP A 301 -2.00 9.80 -21.38
C ASP A 301 -0.58 10.24 -20.98
N PHE A 302 0.45 9.50 -21.41
CA PHE A 302 1.85 9.89 -21.25
C PHE A 302 2.13 11.25 -21.91
N LEU A 303 1.71 11.43 -23.18
CA LEU A 303 1.91 12.69 -23.90
C LEU A 303 1.13 13.86 -23.27
N LEU A 304 -0.12 13.63 -22.88
CA LEU A 304 -0.93 14.64 -22.17
C LEU A 304 -0.26 15.03 -20.84
N SER A 305 0.35 14.06 -20.17
CA SER A 305 1.01 14.25 -18.88
C SER A 305 2.34 14.97 -18.94
N LEU A 306 2.94 15.13 -20.13
CA LEU A 306 4.07 16.04 -20.33
C LEU A 306 3.66 17.51 -20.18
N TRP A 307 2.38 17.81 -20.47
CA TRP A 307 1.79 19.13 -20.26
C TRP A 307 1.17 19.26 -18.87
N LYS A 308 0.29 18.32 -18.48
CA LYS A 308 -0.38 18.31 -17.18
C LYS A 308 -0.15 16.98 -16.46
N PRO A 309 0.77 16.89 -15.47
CA PRO A 309 1.15 15.64 -14.81
C PRO A 309 -0.03 14.88 -14.19
N VAL A 310 -0.57 13.90 -14.91
CA VAL A 310 -1.66 13.02 -14.44
C VAL A 310 -1.39 11.54 -14.70
N PHE A 311 -0.15 11.20 -15.08
CA PHE A 311 0.23 9.85 -15.52
C PHE A 311 0.32 8.87 -14.36
N LEU A 312 -0.73 8.07 -14.18
CA LEU A 312 -0.80 7.08 -13.12
C LEU A 312 -1.34 5.75 -13.65
N MET A 313 -0.69 4.67 -13.21
CA MET A 313 -1.01 3.31 -13.62
C MET A 313 -2.49 2.95 -13.43
N ARG A 314 -3.10 3.37 -12.31
CA ARG A 314 -4.51 3.08 -11.98
C ARG A 314 -5.52 3.69 -12.95
N TYR A 315 -5.18 4.81 -13.59
CA TYR A 315 -6.05 5.45 -14.60
C TYR A 315 -6.09 4.68 -15.92
N LEU A 316 -5.07 3.85 -16.15
CA LEU A 316 -4.85 3.09 -17.37
C LEU A 316 -5.15 1.58 -17.20
N LEU A 317 -5.75 1.20 -16.07
CA LEU A 317 -6.03 -0.19 -15.70
C LEU A 317 -6.83 -0.94 -16.79
N SER A 318 -7.80 -0.28 -17.41
CA SER A 318 -8.62 -0.89 -18.48
C SER A 318 -7.83 -1.22 -19.75
N GLY A 319 -6.67 -0.60 -19.98
CA GLY A 319 -5.78 -0.93 -21.09
C GLY A 319 -5.18 -2.33 -20.96
N SER A 320 -4.89 -2.77 -19.72
CA SER A 320 -4.35 -4.12 -19.45
C SER A 320 -5.28 -5.25 -19.92
N ILE A 321 -6.58 -5.01 -20.03
CA ILE A 321 -7.56 -5.97 -20.56
C ILE A 321 -7.25 -6.29 -22.03
N GLY A 322 -6.85 -5.28 -22.81
CA GLY A 322 -6.37 -5.45 -24.18
C GLY A 322 -5.15 -6.37 -24.24
N PHE A 323 -4.20 -6.19 -23.33
CA PHE A 323 -3.03 -7.06 -23.22
C PHE A 323 -3.42 -8.52 -22.87
N LEU A 324 -4.26 -8.74 -21.86
CA LEU A 324 -4.71 -10.08 -21.47
C LEU A 324 -5.45 -10.80 -22.60
N LEU A 325 -6.35 -10.11 -23.30
CA LEU A 325 -7.07 -10.65 -24.47
C LEU A 325 -6.11 -10.94 -25.63
N GLY A 326 -5.17 -10.04 -25.90
CA GLY A 326 -4.21 -10.20 -26.99
C GLY A 326 -3.25 -11.36 -26.77
N LEU A 327 -2.69 -11.48 -25.58
CA LEU A 327 -1.81 -12.57 -25.19
C LEU A 327 -2.53 -13.93 -25.30
N THR A 328 -3.72 -14.05 -24.73
CA THR A 328 -4.51 -15.29 -24.78
C THR A 328 -4.95 -15.63 -26.19
N TYR A 329 -5.26 -14.62 -27.01
CA TYR A 329 -5.57 -14.79 -28.42
C TYR A 329 -4.39 -15.37 -29.21
N LEU A 330 -3.15 -14.91 -28.95
CA LEU A 330 -1.94 -15.46 -29.58
C LEU A 330 -1.71 -16.92 -29.16
N ILE A 331 -1.79 -17.23 -27.86
CA ILE A 331 -1.63 -18.59 -27.33
C ILE A 331 -2.64 -19.54 -27.98
N TRP A 332 -3.91 -19.15 -28.03
CA TRP A 332 -4.97 -20.01 -28.55
C TRP A 332 -5.00 -20.13 -30.08
N ASN A 333 -4.22 -19.31 -30.78
CA ASN A 333 -3.97 -19.39 -32.22
C ASN A 333 -2.62 -20.00 -32.61
N LEU A 334 -1.84 -20.53 -31.67
CA LEU A 334 -0.67 -21.34 -32.01
C LEU A 334 -1.07 -22.58 -32.82
N LYS A 335 -0.24 -22.94 -33.82
CA LYS A 335 -0.45 -24.14 -34.67
C LYS A 335 -0.35 -25.47 -33.91
N PHE A 336 0.20 -25.46 -32.70
CA PHE A 336 0.37 -26.64 -31.86
C PHE A 336 -0.95 -27.34 -31.50
N SER A 337 -0.87 -28.57 -30.99
CA SER A 337 -2.03 -29.34 -30.54
C SER A 337 -2.79 -28.62 -29.42
N ARG A 338 -4.06 -28.99 -29.20
CA ARG A 338 -4.86 -28.42 -28.09
C ARG A 338 -4.18 -28.61 -26.73
N ASN A 339 -3.55 -29.76 -26.52
CA ASN A 339 -2.87 -30.09 -25.26
C ASN A 339 -1.67 -29.15 -25.02
N ILE A 340 -0.88 -28.86 -26.06
CA ILE A 340 0.24 -27.91 -25.94
C ILE A 340 -0.29 -26.51 -25.58
N ARG A 341 -1.38 -26.06 -26.23
CA ARG A 341 -1.97 -24.75 -25.89
C ARG A 341 -2.46 -24.71 -24.44
N LEU A 342 -3.08 -25.79 -23.95
CA LEU A 342 -3.49 -25.91 -22.55
C LEU A 342 -2.29 -25.89 -21.59
N VAL A 343 -1.19 -26.58 -21.93
CA VAL A 343 0.04 -26.56 -21.13
C VAL A 343 0.62 -25.14 -21.09
N VAL A 344 0.72 -24.45 -22.23
CA VAL A 344 1.20 -23.05 -22.28
C VAL A 344 0.28 -22.13 -21.46
N SER A 345 -1.03 -22.26 -21.60
CA SER A 345 -1.99 -21.52 -20.77
C SER A 345 -1.82 -21.84 -19.29
N GLY A 346 -1.64 -23.12 -18.92
CA GLY A 346 -1.44 -23.58 -17.55
C GLY A 346 -0.16 -23.05 -16.93
N ILE A 347 0.95 -23.01 -17.68
CA ILE A 347 2.22 -22.41 -17.25
C ILE A 347 1.99 -20.93 -16.90
N TYR A 348 1.37 -20.17 -17.80
CA TYR A 348 1.12 -18.76 -17.53
C TYR A 348 0.14 -18.53 -16.39
N VAL A 349 -0.94 -19.31 -16.29
CA VAL A 349 -1.85 -19.24 -15.13
C VAL A 349 -1.08 -19.54 -13.85
N GLY A 350 -0.19 -20.54 -13.87
CA GLY A 350 0.71 -20.88 -12.77
C GLY A 350 1.66 -19.74 -12.41
N MET A 351 2.17 -18.97 -13.38
CA MET A 351 2.99 -17.79 -13.13
C MET A 351 2.21 -16.67 -12.46
N PHE A 352 0.99 -16.37 -12.93
CA PHE A 352 0.09 -15.42 -12.28
C PHE A 352 -0.23 -15.85 -10.86
N LEU A 353 -0.56 -17.13 -10.65
CA LEU A 353 -0.83 -17.71 -9.33
C LEU A 353 0.38 -17.66 -8.39
N ALA A 354 1.58 -17.97 -8.89
CA ALA A 354 2.81 -17.97 -8.08
C ALA A 354 3.19 -16.58 -7.56
N HIS A 355 2.75 -15.52 -8.24
CA HIS A 355 2.96 -14.13 -7.81
C HIS A 355 1.69 -13.49 -7.26
N PHE A 356 0.58 -14.25 -7.20
CA PHE A 356 -0.69 -13.76 -6.73
C PHE A 356 -0.63 -13.58 -5.22
N THR A 357 -0.95 -12.37 -4.76
CA THR A 357 -1.10 -12.08 -3.33
C THR A 357 -2.47 -11.48 -3.10
N THR A 358 -3.09 -11.79 -1.97
CA THR A 358 -4.33 -11.15 -1.50
C THR A 358 -4.05 -9.92 -0.63
N VAL A 359 -2.78 -9.75 -0.24
CA VAL A 359 -2.26 -8.64 0.57
C VAL A 359 -1.27 -7.87 -0.28
N TYR A 360 -1.54 -6.59 -0.53
CA TYR A 360 -0.64 -5.73 -1.32
C TYR A 360 0.20 -4.86 -0.39
N PRO A 361 1.42 -4.46 -0.82
CA PRO A 361 2.34 -3.67 0.00
C PRO A 361 1.66 -2.43 0.58
N PRO A 362 2.00 -2.05 1.82
CA PRO A 362 1.03 -1.60 2.80
C PRO A 362 0.38 -0.28 2.41
N GLY A 363 -0.96 -0.30 2.34
CA GLY A 363 -1.74 0.86 2.72
C GLY A 363 -1.59 1.12 4.22
N GLU A 364 -1.86 2.34 4.65
CA GLU A 364 -1.71 2.78 6.05
C GLU A 364 -2.63 1.98 6.99
N ASP A 365 -2.12 1.39 8.08
CA ASP A 365 -2.93 0.60 9.01
C ASP A 365 -3.77 1.46 9.97
N TRP A 366 -4.75 2.19 9.43
CA TRP A 366 -5.68 3.01 10.21
C TRP A 366 -6.51 2.22 11.21
N LYS A 367 -6.73 0.92 10.93
CA LYS A 367 -7.47 0.04 11.85
C LYS A 367 -6.62 -0.25 13.08
N GLY A 368 -5.38 -0.69 12.91
CA GLY A 368 -4.43 -0.93 14.00
C GLY A 368 -4.16 0.34 14.80
N ILE A 369 -3.96 1.49 14.14
CA ILE A 369 -3.81 2.79 14.81
C ILE A 369 -5.04 3.11 15.66
N ALA A 370 -6.26 2.99 15.12
CA ALA A 370 -7.47 3.28 15.87
C ALA A 370 -7.71 2.34 17.06
N GLU A 371 -7.38 1.06 16.92
CA GLU A 371 -7.44 0.07 18.02
C GLU A 371 -6.45 0.45 19.14
N LEU A 372 -5.23 0.84 18.76
CA LEU A 372 -4.20 1.27 19.68
C LEU A 372 -4.60 2.55 20.44
N LEU A 373 -5.07 3.60 19.74
CA LEU A 373 -5.53 4.84 20.38
C LEU A 373 -6.64 4.58 21.41
N LYS A 374 -7.60 3.69 21.11
CA LYS A 374 -8.67 3.31 22.05
C LYS A 374 -8.15 2.56 23.28
N SER A 375 -7.03 1.85 23.15
CA SER A 375 -6.40 1.11 24.26
C SER A 375 -5.50 1.98 25.14
N THR A 376 -5.04 3.12 24.60
CA THR A 376 -4.08 4.01 25.25
C THR A 376 -4.69 5.33 25.72
N ASP A 377 -6.00 5.51 25.59
CA ASP A 377 -6.74 6.71 25.99
C ASP A 377 -6.73 6.89 27.51
N GLU A 378 -6.04 7.93 27.96
CA GLU A 378 -6.06 8.45 29.34
C GLU A 378 -6.74 9.83 29.34
N ASP A 379 -7.31 10.23 30.48
CA ASP A 379 -7.80 11.60 30.66
C ASP A 379 -6.70 12.61 30.27
N SER A 380 -7.02 13.59 29.40
CA SER A 380 -6.11 14.62 28.83
C SER A 380 -5.07 14.16 27.79
N THR A 381 -5.40 13.11 27.02
CA THR A 381 -4.63 12.70 25.84
C THR A 381 -5.08 13.45 24.59
N ALA A 382 -4.15 14.11 23.89
CA ALA A 382 -4.41 14.69 22.58
C ALA A 382 -3.87 13.81 21.45
N THR A 383 -4.62 13.68 20.37
CA THR A 383 -4.18 13.00 19.15
C THR A 383 -4.02 14.00 18.03
N PHE A 384 -2.83 14.08 17.45
CA PHE A 384 -2.49 14.91 16.31
C PHE A 384 -2.27 14.04 15.08
N ILE A 385 -2.84 14.45 13.95
CA ILE A 385 -2.74 13.75 12.68
C ILE A 385 -2.06 14.68 11.67
N CYS A 386 -0.85 14.31 11.24
CA CYS A 386 -0.19 14.95 10.12
C CYS A 386 -1.04 14.78 8.86
N ALA A 387 -1.00 15.80 7.99
CA ALA A 387 -1.86 15.92 6.83
C ALA A 387 -3.36 15.94 7.18
N SER A 388 -3.89 17.13 7.42
CA SER A 388 -5.27 17.35 7.89
C SER A 388 -6.37 16.55 7.16
N TYR A 389 -6.21 16.30 5.87
CA TYR A 389 -7.15 15.52 5.05
C TYR A 389 -7.27 14.03 5.42
N LYS A 390 -6.38 13.51 6.27
CA LYS A 390 -6.38 12.12 6.78
C LYS A 390 -7.32 11.88 7.96
N ILE A 391 -7.95 12.93 8.49
CA ILE A 391 -8.88 12.82 9.61
C ILE A 391 -10.04 11.85 9.35
N ARG A 392 -10.46 11.71 8.09
CA ARG A 392 -11.56 10.81 7.69
C ARG A 392 -11.15 9.35 7.83
N ASP A 393 -9.92 9.04 7.50
CA ASP A 393 -9.31 7.72 7.58
C ASP A 393 -9.33 7.23 9.03
N LEU A 394 -8.84 8.09 9.94
CA LEU A 394 -8.91 7.80 11.37
C LEU A 394 -10.35 7.72 11.87
N ALA A 395 -11.19 8.72 11.57
CA ALA A 395 -12.57 8.76 12.05
C ALA A 395 -13.38 7.53 11.58
N TYR A 396 -13.09 6.96 10.41
CA TYR A 396 -13.75 5.74 9.94
C TYR A 396 -13.59 4.59 10.94
N TYR A 397 -12.43 4.43 11.60
CA TYR A 397 -12.18 3.35 12.55
C TYR A 397 -12.29 3.78 14.02
N TYR A 398 -11.83 4.98 14.33
CA TYR A 398 -11.78 5.53 15.67
C TYR A 398 -13.16 6.04 16.12
N ASP A 399 -13.84 6.81 15.27
CA ASP A 399 -15.05 7.56 15.60
C ASP A 399 -16.14 7.44 14.52
N ARG A 400 -16.74 6.26 14.46
CA ARG A 400 -17.78 5.88 13.49
C ARG A 400 -18.97 6.82 13.47
N GLU A 401 -19.34 7.37 14.62
CA GLU A 401 -20.50 8.24 14.74
C GLU A 401 -20.27 9.57 14.04
N SER A 402 -19.16 10.25 14.34
CA SER A 402 -18.83 11.51 13.68
C SER A 402 -18.49 11.31 12.21
N PHE A 403 -17.86 10.19 11.82
CA PHE A 403 -17.68 9.86 10.40
C PHE A 403 -19.02 9.75 9.65
N ALA A 404 -20.07 9.25 10.31
CA ALA A 404 -21.37 9.03 9.69
C ALA A 404 -22.33 10.23 9.76
N ARG A 405 -22.21 11.07 10.80
CA ARG A 405 -23.18 12.14 11.09
C ARG A 405 -22.64 13.55 10.92
N ASP A 406 -21.36 13.76 11.22
CA ASP A 406 -20.77 15.12 11.33
C ASP A 406 -20.03 15.50 10.04
N TYR A 407 -20.67 15.32 8.88
CA TYR A 407 -19.96 15.43 7.61
C TYR A 407 -19.56 16.87 7.21
N LYS A 408 -20.23 17.90 7.76
CA LYS A 408 -19.88 19.31 7.54
C LYS A 408 -18.78 19.80 8.46
N ASP A 409 -18.73 19.27 9.68
CA ASP A 409 -17.91 19.80 10.78
C ASP A 409 -17.02 18.72 11.40
N ILE A 410 -16.61 17.69 10.63
CA ILE A 410 -15.83 16.57 11.16
C ILE A 410 -14.60 17.05 11.93
N TYR A 411 -13.89 18.06 11.40
CA TYR A 411 -12.74 18.66 12.07
C TYR A 411 -13.09 19.25 13.45
N GLU A 412 -14.22 19.95 13.58
CA GLU A 412 -14.65 20.49 14.88
C GLU A 412 -15.14 19.39 15.83
N SER A 413 -15.86 18.38 15.31
CA SER A 413 -16.30 17.23 16.11
C SER A 413 -15.12 16.47 16.72
N GLN A 414 -14.05 16.29 15.93
CA GLN A 414 -12.81 15.64 16.36
C GLN A 414 -12.04 16.53 17.34
N ARG A 415 -11.96 17.86 17.09
CA ARG A 415 -11.33 18.80 18.02
C ARG A 415 -11.97 18.78 19.42
N LYS A 416 -13.30 18.63 19.50
CA LYS A 416 -14.02 18.47 20.80
C LYS A 416 -13.62 17.19 21.54
N LYS A 417 -13.09 16.20 20.83
CA LYS A 417 -12.55 14.93 21.35
C LYS A 417 -11.02 14.94 21.48
N GLN A 418 -10.39 16.13 21.44
CA GLN A 418 -8.93 16.29 21.46
C GLN A 418 -8.19 15.57 20.30
N VAL A 419 -8.87 15.39 19.18
CA VAL A 419 -8.28 14.88 17.93
C VAL A 419 -8.12 16.05 16.95
N TYR A 420 -6.86 16.37 16.64
CA TYR A 420 -6.46 17.53 15.86
C TYR A 420 -5.84 17.08 14.53
N ALA A 421 -6.46 17.49 13.43
CA ALA A 421 -5.87 17.37 12.11
C ALA A 421 -5.07 18.62 11.81
N ILE A 422 -3.75 18.47 11.67
CA ILE A 422 -2.83 19.60 11.53
C ILE A 422 -2.37 19.76 10.07
N ALA A 423 -2.33 21.01 9.62
CA ALA A 423 -1.83 21.34 8.28
C ALA A 423 -0.29 21.45 8.25
N ASP A 424 0.28 22.06 9.28
CA ASP A 424 1.71 22.36 9.41
C ASP A 424 2.09 22.57 10.89
N GLU A 425 3.36 22.90 11.14
CA GLU A 425 3.91 23.22 12.47
C GLU A 425 3.19 24.38 13.15
N LYS A 426 2.72 25.38 12.40
CA LYS A 426 2.12 26.57 12.97
C LYS A 426 0.75 26.26 13.59
N ASP A 427 -0.04 25.46 12.88
CA ASP A 427 -1.32 24.93 13.38
C ASP A 427 -1.08 24.11 14.66
N PHE A 428 -0.03 23.28 14.65
CA PHE A 428 0.37 22.50 15.83
C PHE A 428 0.78 23.39 17.02
N SER A 429 1.67 24.37 16.80
CA SER A 429 2.17 25.24 17.87
C SER A 429 1.05 26.11 18.48
N GLU A 430 0.12 26.62 17.68
CA GLU A 430 -1.02 27.42 18.17
C GLU A 430 -1.93 26.62 19.11
N ILE A 431 -2.12 25.32 18.83
CA ILE A 431 -2.88 24.41 19.72
C ILE A 431 -2.10 24.17 21.01
N MET A 432 -0.78 23.94 20.91
CA MET A 432 0.10 23.66 22.06
C MET A 432 0.33 24.89 22.96
N GLU A 433 0.31 26.11 22.43
CA GLU A 433 0.44 27.34 23.23
C GLU A 433 -0.72 27.51 24.23
N ASN A 434 -1.90 27.01 23.88
CA ASN A 434 -3.13 27.18 24.67
C ASN A 434 -3.47 25.95 25.53
N ASN A 435 -2.75 24.84 25.38
CA ASN A 435 -3.08 23.56 26.01
C ASN A 435 -1.85 22.83 26.50
N THR A 436 -1.97 22.12 27.62
CA THR A 436 -0.92 21.21 28.11
C THR A 436 -1.50 19.81 28.22
N PHE A 437 -0.94 18.87 27.47
CA PHE A 437 -1.45 17.50 27.41
C PHE A 437 -0.54 16.56 28.21
N ASN A 438 -1.13 15.66 28.99
CA ASN A 438 -0.33 14.66 29.72
C ASN A 438 0.21 13.57 28.80
N LYS A 439 -0.38 13.44 27.61
CA LYS A 439 -0.01 12.47 26.60
C LYS A 439 -0.39 13.01 25.22
N ILE A 440 0.49 12.78 24.26
CA ILE A 440 0.32 13.19 22.87
C ILE A 440 0.50 11.95 21.99
N HIS A 441 -0.51 11.63 21.21
CA HIS A 441 -0.44 10.70 20.10
C HIS A 441 -0.16 11.51 18.82
N LEU A 442 0.94 11.27 18.12
CA LEU A 442 1.28 11.95 16.88
C LEU A 442 1.32 10.94 15.73
N ILE A 443 0.33 11.02 14.84
CA ILE A 443 0.20 10.16 13.67
C ILE A 443 0.89 10.83 12.49
N LEU A 444 2.01 10.26 12.03
CA LEU A 444 2.84 10.76 10.93
C LEU A 444 2.38 10.24 9.56
N SER A 445 1.08 10.28 9.29
CA SER A 445 0.59 9.96 7.94
C SER A 445 0.90 11.11 6.99
N HIS A 446 1.54 10.79 5.85
CA HIS A 446 1.91 11.76 4.83
C HIS A 446 2.76 12.93 5.36
N SER A 447 3.52 12.72 6.44
CA SER A 447 4.36 13.77 7.07
C SER A 447 5.44 14.28 6.12
N GLU A 448 5.97 13.46 5.20
CA GLU A 448 6.92 13.91 4.17
C GLU A 448 6.35 15.02 3.25
N MET A 449 5.02 15.14 3.18
CA MET A 449 4.36 16.21 2.42
C MET A 449 3.92 17.37 3.33
N SER A 450 3.39 17.10 4.52
CA SER A 450 2.88 18.14 5.43
C SER A 450 3.94 18.76 6.35
N ASP A 451 4.93 17.97 6.76
CA ASP A 451 6.05 18.34 7.63
C ASP A 451 7.36 17.63 7.18
N PRO A 452 7.90 17.96 5.99
CA PRO A 452 9.11 17.32 5.44
C PRO A 452 10.38 17.56 6.26
N ARG A 453 10.34 18.47 7.24
CA ARG A 453 11.49 18.84 8.07
C ARG A 453 11.37 18.32 9.49
N HIS A 454 10.35 17.53 9.79
CA HIS A 454 10.07 16.98 11.13
C HIS A 454 10.02 18.06 12.21
N THR A 455 9.48 19.24 11.88
CA THR A 455 9.50 20.37 12.81
C THR A 455 8.54 20.19 13.96
N ILE A 456 7.45 19.41 13.79
CA ILE A 456 6.53 19.07 14.89
C ILE A 456 7.22 18.20 15.95
N GLU A 457 7.96 17.18 15.51
CA GLU A 457 8.76 16.34 16.41
C GLU A 457 9.81 17.19 17.14
N ALA A 458 10.51 18.09 16.40
CA ALA A 458 11.49 19.00 16.98
C ALA A 458 10.87 19.99 17.99
N TYR A 459 9.66 20.50 17.71
CA TYR A 459 8.92 21.38 18.63
C TYR A 459 8.63 20.65 19.94
N LEU A 460 8.13 19.41 19.87
CA LEU A 460 7.84 18.59 21.05
C LEU A 460 9.08 18.37 21.91
N GLU A 461 10.21 18.03 21.28
CA GLU A 461 11.48 17.84 21.98
C GLU A 461 11.99 19.14 22.64
N GLN A 462 11.77 20.30 22.02
CA GLN A 462 12.12 21.61 22.58
C GLN A 462 11.21 22.04 23.75
N HIS A 463 9.95 21.59 23.77
CA HIS A 463 8.95 21.97 24.77
C HIS A 463 8.75 20.91 25.85
N GLU A 464 9.83 20.24 26.26
CA GLU A 464 9.85 19.29 27.37
C GLU A 464 8.91 18.09 27.20
N TYR A 465 8.65 17.61 25.97
CA TYR A 465 8.03 16.31 25.73
C TYR A 465 9.08 15.28 25.34
N VAL A 466 8.94 14.05 25.85
CA VAL A 466 9.81 12.93 25.51
C VAL A 466 9.02 11.89 24.74
N LYS A 467 9.59 11.41 23.64
CA LYS A 467 9.06 10.27 22.90
C LYS A 467 9.19 8.99 23.72
N CYS A 468 8.06 8.34 23.90
CA CYS A 468 7.90 7.18 24.77
C CYS A 468 7.80 5.89 24.00
N ASP A 469 7.07 5.90 22.91
CA ASP A 469 6.76 4.72 22.13
C ASP A 469 6.55 5.08 20.66
N GLU A 470 6.63 4.07 19.81
CA GLU A 470 6.45 4.16 18.37
C GLU A 470 5.82 2.88 17.84
N TYR A 471 4.75 3.05 17.08
CA TYR A 471 4.06 1.97 16.41
C TYR A 471 4.04 2.21 14.90
N GLY A 472 4.09 1.13 14.14
CA GLY A 472 4.20 1.17 12.69
C GLY A 472 5.64 1.09 12.21
N THR A 473 5.85 0.34 11.12
CA THR A 473 7.17 0.19 10.48
C THR A 473 7.22 0.85 9.11
N GLY A 474 6.10 1.44 8.65
CA GLY A 474 5.97 2.05 7.34
C GLY A 474 6.25 3.55 7.34
N PHE A 475 6.33 4.13 6.15
CA PHE A 475 6.61 5.56 5.98
C PHE A 475 5.39 6.47 6.24
N ASN A 476 4.16 5.93 6.25
CA ASN A 476 2.91 6.71 6.25
C ASN A 476 1.93 6.32 7.37
N ASP A 477 2.32 5.44 8.29
CA ASP A 477 1.44 4.88 9.32
C ASP A 477 2.12 4.81 10.69
N ARG A 478 3.13 5.67 10.92
CA ARG A 478 3.81 5.76 12.21
C ARG A 478 2.95 6.52 13.20
N LEU A 479 2.68 5.91 14.34
CA LEU A 479 2.15 6.58 15.52
C LEU A 479 3.25 6.74 16.54
N LEU A 480 3.55 7.98 16.92
CA LEU A 480 4.47 8.31 17.99
C LEU A 480 3.69 8.67 19.26
N ILE A 481 4.15 8.20 20.41
CA ILE A 481 3.58 8.56 21.71
C ILE A 481 4.57 9.44 22.45
N TYR A 482 4.13 10.62 22.89
CA TYR A 482 4.89 11.57 23.68
C TYR A 482 4.22 11.81 25.03
N ARG A 483 5.03 12.06 26.06
CA ARG A 483 4.57 12.56 27.37
C ARG A 483 5.47 13.70 27.86
N PRO A 484 4.99 14.59 28.73
CA PRO A 484 5.84 15.60 29.38
C PRO A 484 7.01 14.93 30.12
N THR A 485 8.18 15.56 30.11
CA THR A 485 9.37 15.14 30.88
C THR A 485 9.08 14.99 32.37
N SER A 486 8.09 15.73 32.89
CA SER A 486 7.61 15.65 34.27
C SER A 486 6.79 14.39 34.60
N LYS A 487 6.25 13.72 33.58
CA LYS A 487 5.53 12.44 33.67
C LYS A 487 6.06 11.48 32.61
N PRO A 488 7.34 11.08 32.71
CA PRO A 488 7.97 10.29 31.68
C PRO A 488 7.33 8.90 31.60
N CYS A 489 7.50 8.22 30.47
CA CYS A 489 6.82 6.95 30.19
C CYS A 489 7.36 5.74 30.94
N TYR A 490 8.17 5.99 31.96
CA TYR A 490 8.66 4.97 32.84
C TYR A 490 8.14 5.15 34.27
N LYS A 491 7.76 4.04 34.90
CA LYS A 491 7.42 4.01 36.32
C LYS A 491 8.67 3.66 37.12
N LEU A 492 9.12 4.56 38.00
CA LEU A 492 10.25 4.29 38.89
C LEU A 492 9.83 3.34 40.02
N THR A 493 10.51 2.20 40.15
CA THR A 493 10.29 1.21 41.22
C THR A 493 11.63 0.89 41.91
N GLU A 494 11.72 1.00 43.23
CA GLU A 494 12.93 0.62 43.99
C GLU A 494 12.98 -0.89 44.20
N LEU A 495 14.12 -1.53 43.89
CA LEU A 495 14.33 -2.98 44.08
C LEU A 495 15.56 -3.29 44.95
N ASN A 496 15.45 -4.39 45.69
CA ASN A 496 16.51 -4.87 46.58
C ASN A 496 17.47 -5.84 45.85
N LYS A 497 18.78 -5.66 46.03
CA LYS A 497 19.87 -6.44 45.42
C LYS A 497 19.71 -7.95 45.55
N SER A 498 19.27 -8.42 46.72
CA SER A 498 19.20 -9.86 47.04
C SER A 498 18.13 -10.62 46.24
N GLU A 499 17.08 -9.94 45.76
CA GLU A 499 16.08 -10.52 44.86
C GLU A 499 16.59 -10.58 43.41
N VAL A 500 17.35 -9.56 42.98
CA VAL A 500 17.89 -9.45 41.61
C VAL A 500 19.09 -10.37 41.39
N GLU A 501 20.01 -10.48 42.35
CA GLU A 501 21.22 -11.32 42.22
C GLU A 501 20.91 -12.82 42.15
N ASN A 502 19.93 -13.29 42.90
CA ASN A 502 19.57 -14.71 42.94
C ASN A 502 18.71 -15.17 41.76
N ASN A 503 18.13 -14.23 41.00
CA ASN A 503 17.14 -14.51 39.96
C ASN A 503 17.24 -13.59 38.74
N CYS A 504 18.41 -13.00 38.46
CA CYS A 504 18.60 -12.04 37.36
C CYS A 504 18.05 -12.56 36.01
N TYR A 505 18.28 -13.86 35.74
CA TYR A 505 17.71 -14.58 34.60
C TYR A 505 16.17 -14.58 34.59
N THR A 506 15.55 -14.97 35.71
CA THR A 506 14.09 -15.05 35.85
C THR A 506 13.45 -13.67 35.79
N TRP A 507 14.15 -12.64 36.30
CA TRP A 507 13.67 -11.28 36.35
C TRP A 507 13.68 -10.60 34.98
N ILE A 508 14.81 -10.62 34.25
CA ILE A 508 14.87 -10.09 32.87
C ILE A 508 13.87 -10.83 31.96
N LYS A 509 13.71 -12.14 32.15
CA LYS A 509 12.72 -12.96 31.42
C LYS A 509 11.26 -12.65 31.80
N THR A 510 10.99 -12.34 33.08
CA THR A 510 9.65 -11.96 33.53
C THR A 510 9.30 -10.57 33.02
N GLU A 511 10.26 -9.65 32.97
CA GLU A 511 10.02 -8.35 32.35
C GLU A 511 9.90 -8.43 30.84
N TYR A 512 10.63 -9.32 30.17
CA TYR A 512 10.35 -9.66 28.78
C TYR A 512 8.89 -10.10 28.57
N LEU A 513 8.34 -10.93 29.47
CA LEU A 513 6.94 -11.37 29.39
C LEU A 513 5.95 -10.27 29.81
N ASN A 514 6.34 -9.31 30.66
CA ASN A 514 5.49 -8.19 31.07
C ASN A 514 5.49 -7.05 30.04
N GLU A 515 6.62 -6.72 29.42
CA GLU A 515 6.71 -5.74 28.30
C GLU A 515 5.90 -6.22 27.09
N LEU A 516 5.81 -7.53 26.85
CA LEU A 516 4.90 -8.11 25.85
C LEU A 516 3.41 -7.91 26.18
N ASN A 517 3.06 -7.64 27.45
CA ASN A 517 1.69 -7.54 27.93
C ASN A 517 1.27 -6.12 28.40
N ASN A 518 2.20 -5.17 28.58
CA ASN A 518 1.94 -3.82 29.09
C ASN A 518 2.74 -2.74 28.32
N SER A 519 2.08 -1.65 27.92
CA SER A 519 2.65 -0.52 27.18
C SER A 519 3.34 0.56 28.04
N ALA A 520 3.83 0.20 29.23
CA ALA A 520 4.57 1.11 30.11
C ALA A 520 5.96 0.55 30.40
N THR A 521 7.01 1.33 30.09
CA THR A 521 8.37 1.01 30.50
C THR A 521 8.44 1.11 32.03
N THR A 522 9.18 0.25 32.73
CA THR A 522 9.38 0.37 34.19
C THR A 522 10.87 0.57 34.45
N GLU A 523 11.23 1.66 35.11
CA GLU A 523 12.62 1.97 35.45
C GLU A 523 12.88 1.52 36.89
N TYR A 524 13.95 0.75 37.09
CA TYR A 524 14.26 0.22 38.40
C TYR A 524 15.51 0.85 38.99
N ARG A 525 15.40 1.28 40.25
CA ARG A 525 16.53 1.79 41.03
C ARG A 525 17.02 0.69 41.97
N LEU A 526 18.26 0.25 41.75
CA LEU A 526 18.94 -0.73 42.60
C LEU A 526 19.83 0.02 43.59
N ASN A 527 19.56 -0.14 44.89
CA ASN A 527 20.30 0.52 45.98
C ASN A 527 21.59 -0.22 46.38
N THR A 528 22.29 -0.86 45.43
CA THR A 528 23.63 -1.41 45.66
C THR A 528 24.33 -1.74 44.33
N SER A 529 25.67 -1.87 44.35
CA SER A 529 26.46 -2.32 43.21
C SER A 529 26.16 -3.77 42.82
N LEU A 530 25.69 -4.02 41.60
CA LEU A 530 25.70 -5.38 41.05
C LEU A 530 27.10 -6.01 41.27
N PRO A 531 27.18 -7.29 41.68
CA PRO A 531 28.46 -7.90 42.00
C PRO A 531 29.29 -7.88 40.71
N ARG A 532 30.56 -7.50 40.81
CA ARG A 532 31.48 -7.38 39.68
C ARG A 532 31.48 -8.67 38.84
N ILE A 533 30.71 -8.70 37.76
CA ILE A 533 31.09 -9.40 36.52
C ILE A 533 32.08 -8.49 35.77
N CYS A 534 33.06 -7.99 36.51
CA CYS A 534 34.02 -6.99 36.10
C CYS A 534 35.32 -7.29 36.86
N ASP A 535 35.88 -8.49 36.65
CA ASP A 535 37.29 -8.78 36.87
C ASP A 535 37.64 -10.15 36.26
N LYS A 536 37.60 -10.25 34.93
CA LYS A 536 38.57 -11.11 34.23
C LYS A 536 39.64 -10.19 33.63
N LYS A 537 40.77 -10.11 34.32
CA LYS A 537 42.01 -9.54 33.82
C LYS A 537 42.27 -10.01 32.38
N GLY A 538 42.32 -9.07 31.44
CA GLY A 538 42.84 -9.29 30.09
C GLY A 538 41.83 -9.77 29.06
N ALA A 539 40.85 -8.95 28.68
CA ALA A 539 40.23 -9.08 27.36
C ALA A 539 41.22 -8.55 26.31
N ALA A 540 42.19 -9.37 25.93
CA ALA A 540 43.07 -9.04 24.81
C ALA A 540 42.26 -9.09 23.52
N PHE A 541 42.25 -8.00 22.75
CA PHE A 541 41.79 -7.97 21.37
C PHE A 541 42.41 -9.15 20.61
N LYS A 542 41.61 -10.14 20.19
CA LYS A 542 42.09 -11.17 19.26
C LYS A 542 41.81 -10.72 17.84
N LYS A 543 42.90 -10.46 17.10
CA LYS A 543 42.88 -10.22 15.66
C LYS A 543 42.27 -11.45 14.98
N SER A 544 41.08 -11.33 14.39
CA SER A 544 40.55 -12.35 13.49
C SER A 544 41.21 -12.22 12.11
N VAL A 545 41.14 -13.29 11.33
CA VAL A 545 41.91 -13.50 10.09
C VAL A 545 41.64 -12.45 9.00
N ASP A 546 40.57 -11.65 9.14
CA ASP A 546 40.14 -10.64 8.15
C ASP A 546 40.27 -9.17 8.62
N GLY A 547 41.00 -8.90 9.71
CA GLY A 547 41.42 -7.53 10.05
C GLY A 547 40.36 -6.61 10.68
N VAL A 548 39.18 -7.13 11.03
CA VAL A 548 38.17 -6.41 11.83
C VAL A 548 38.37 -6.69 13.32
N LEU A 549 38.47 -5.63 14.13
CA LEU A 549 38.50 -5.72 15.59
C LEU A 549 37.07 -5.92 16.11
N GLY A 550 36.70 -7.15 16.51
CA GLY A 550 35.40 -7.47 17.09
C GLY A 550 35.51 -8.33 18.36
N TYR A 551 34.50 -8.28 19.24
CA TYR A 551 34.48 -9.04 20.49
C TYR A 551 33.72 -10.36 20.31
N HIS A 552 34.36 -11.48 20.63
CA HIS A 552 33.77 -12.82 20.49
C HIS A 552 33.31 -13.32 21.86
N ILE A 553 31.99 -13.47 22.06
CA ILE A 553 31.44 -14.13 23.26
C ILE A 553 31.40 -15.63 22.99
N ASN A 554 31.84 -16.44 23.96
CA ASN A 554 31.91 -17.89 23.84
C ASN A 554 30.75 -18.53 24.64
N LYS A 555 30.29 -19.74 24.26
CA LYS A 555 29.14 -20.49 24.85
C LYS A 555 29.07 -20.62 26.37
N THR A 556 30.12 -20.25 27.10
CA THR A 556 30.22 -20.38 28.56
C THR A 556 30.22 -19.04 29.30
N GLU A 557 30.10 -17.90 28.59
CA GLU A 557 30.03 -16.56 29.19
C GLU A 557 28.66 -15.93 28.91
N GLU A 558 27.83 -15.78 29.95
CA GLU A 558 26.44 -15.30 29.84
C GLU A 558 26.30 -13.79 29.64
N PHE A 559 27.36 -13.02 29.93
CA PHE A 559 27.42 -11.57 29.73
C PHE A 559 28.79 -11.15 29.20
N SER A 560 28.81 -10.14 28.33
CA SER A 560 30.05 -9.44 27.99
C SER A 560 29.89 -7.92 28.14
N PRO A 561 30.83 -7.23 28.83
CA PRO A 561 30.85 -5.77 28.84
C PRO A 561 31.28 -5.27 27.46
N CYS A 562 30.43 -4.49 26.81
CA CYS A 562 30.74 -3.98 25.48
C CYS A 562 31.33 -2.57 25.51
N LEU A 563 31.03 -1.76 26.53
CA LEU A 563 31.62 -0.41 26.66
C LEU A 563 31.38 0.18 28.05
N LYS A 564 32.35 0.90 28.62
CA LYS A 564 32.21 1.70 29.85
C LYS A 564 32.65 3.14 29.58
N ILE A 565 31.74 4.11 29.66
CA ILE A 565 32.06 5.53 29.37
C ILE A 565 31.53 6.43 30.48
N LYS A 566 32.36 7.35 30.98
CA LYS A 566 31.91 8.40 31.90
C LYS A 566 31.07 9.42 31.13
N LEU A 567 29.86 9.67 31.60
CA LEU A 567 28.90 10.57 30.95
C LEU A 567 29.24 12.04 31.31
N PRO A 568 29.32 12.94 30.31
CA PRO A 568 29.34 14.37 30.58
C PRO A 568 28.05 14.85 31.28
N VAL A 569 28.18 15.89 32.11
CA VAL A 569 27.11 16.41 33.01
C VAL A 569 25.89 16.94 32.23
N ASP A 570 26.06 17.27 30.96
CA ASP A 570 25.11 17.95 30.07
C ASP A 570 24.46 17.04 29.00
N VAL A 571 24.66 15.72 29.07
CA VAL A 571 24.09 14.78 28.09
C VAL A 571 22.63 14.46 28.40
N ILE A 572 21.77 14.65 27.41
CA ILE A 572 20.32 14.39 27.47
C ILE A 572 19.90 13.15 26.69
N LYS A 573 20.68 12.75 25.70
CA LYS A 573 20.38 11.59 24.84
C LYS A 573 21.64 10.84 24.47
N VAL A 574 21.52 9.52 24.47
CA VAL A 574 22.59 8.62 24.04
C VAL A 574 22.06 7.73 22.93
N SER A 575 22.76 7.78 21.82
CA SER A 575 22.54 6.88 20.70
C SER A 575 23.66 5.86 20.68
N TYR A 576 23.34 4.61 20.39
CA TYR A 576 24.35 3.59 20.17
C TYR A 576 23.99 2.73 18.96
N THR A 577 24.99 2.49 18.13
CA THR A 577 24.91 1.64 16.94
C THR A 577 25.69 0.37 17.24
N ALA A 578 25.05 -0.78 17.10
CA ALA A 578 25.66 -2.09 17.34
C ALA A 578 25.60 -2.94 16.08
N ASP A 579 26.74 -3.48 15.67
CA ASP A 579 26.79 -4.51 14.62
C ASP A 579 26.79 -5.87 15.31
N VAL A 580 25.69 -6.62 15.18
CA VAL A 580 25.51 -7.91 15.87
C VAL A 580 25.28 -9.03 14.86
N ALA A 581 26.10 -10.07 14.93
CA ALA A 581 25.97 -11.30 14.15
C ALA A 581 25.57 -12.47 15.05
N GLY A 582 24.74 -13.38 14.57
CA GLY A 582 24.25 -14.52 15.35
C GLY A 582 23.35 -15.44 14.52
N HIS A 583 22.74 -16.43 15.17
CA HIS A 583 21.73 -17.29 14.54
C HIS A 583 20.35 -16.63 14.59
N GLU A 584 19.50 -16.80 13.57
CA GLU A 584 18.15 -16.17 13.52
C GLU A 584 17.25 -16.58 14.71
N SER A 585 17.57 -17.72 15.33
CA SER A 585 16.89 -18.26 16.53
C SER A 585 17.44 -17.73 17.86
N ASN A 586 18.37 -16.78 17.86
CA ASN A 586 18.93 -16.23 19.10
C ASN A 586 18.06 -15.14 19.71
N GLU A 587 17.89 -15.23 21.02
CA GLU A 587 17.15 -14.28 21.86
C GLU A 587 18.05 -13.17 22.42
N ALA A 588 18.96 -12.63 21.61
CA ALA A 588 19.95 -11.66 22.10
C ALA A 588 19.32 -10.29 22.44
N VAL A 589 19.83 -9.66 23.50
CA VAL A 589 19.36 -8.37 24.01
C VAL A 589 20.55 -7.44 24.22
N LEU A 590 20.45 -6.20 23.75
CA LEU A 590 21.37 -5.15 24.12
C LEU A 590 20.78 -4.32 25.26
N ALA A 591 21.51 -4.17 26.37
CA ALA A 591 21.09 -3.37 27.51
C ALA A 591 22.00 -2.15 27.68
N LEU A 592 21.42 -0.95 27.66
CA LEU A 592 22.04 0.29 28.08
C LEU A 592 21.80 0.47 29.58
N VAL A 593 22.84 0.72 30.35
CA VAL A 593 22.77 0.94 31.80
C VAL A 593 23.54 2.20 32.15
N VAL A 594 23.01 3.04 33.03
CA VAL A 594 23.70 4.18 33.64
C VAL A 594 23.83 3.91 35.14
N GLU A 595 25.04 4.00 35.65
CA GLU A 595 25.37 3.80 37.07
C GLU A 595 25.97 5.08 37.67
N SER A 596 25.86 5.29 38.97
CA SER A 596 26.53 6.34 39.77
C SER A 596 27.06 5.69 41.04
N GLY A 597 28.38 5.68 41.23
CA GLY A 597 29.02 4.92 42.30
C GLY A 597 28.66 3.43 42.26
N GLU A 598 27.87 3.00 43.24
CA GLU A 598 27.33 1.64 43.35
C GLU A 598 25.89 1.52 42.82
N ASP A 599 25.19 2.61 42.55
CA ASP A 599 23.77 2.56 42.22
C ASP A 599 23.55 2.50 40.70
N MET A 600 22.63 1.64 40.27
CA MET A 600 22.08 1.71 38.91
C MET A 600 20.99 2.79 38.90
N VAL A 601 21.19 3.81 38.07
CA VAL A 601 20.33 4.99 38.01
C VAL A 601 19.32 4.90 36.86
N PHE A 602 19.68 4.23 35.76
CA PHE A 602 18.82 4.05 34.58
C PHE A 602 19.22 2.76 33.84
N TYR A 603 18.27 2.04 33.26
CA TYR A 603 18.57 1.03 32.24
C TYR A 603 17.49 0.93 31.16
N LYS A 604 17.88 0.46 29.97
CA LYS A 604 16.98 0.20 28.84
C LYS A 604 17.46 -0.99 28.03
N THR A 605 16.55 -1.89 27.65
CA THR A 605 16.83 -3.09 26.86
C THR A 605 16.29 -2.98 25.44
N HIS A 606 17.01 -3.54 24.48
CA HIS A 606 16.63 -3.62 23.07
C HIS A 606 16.82 -5.05 22.56
N TYR A 607 15.75 -5.64 22.06
CA TYR A 607 15.73 -7.03 21.60
C TYR A 607 16.20 -7.14 20.14
N LEU A 608 16.96 -8.17 19.83
CA LEU A 608 17.61 -8.36 18.51
C LEU A 608 16.98 -9.50 17.67
N ASN A 609 15.79 -9.98 18.05
CA ASN A 609 15.16 -11.17 17.46
C ASN A 609 14.92 -11.05 15.95
N GLY A 610 15.16 -12.14 15.21
CA GLY A 610 14.80 -12.30 13.79
C GLY A 610 15.67 -11.55 12.78
N MET A 611 16.72 -10.86 13.23
CA MET A 611 17.59 -10.03 12.37
C MET A 611 19.08 -10.42 12.41
N LEU A 612 19.41 -11.53 13.08
CA LEU A 612 20.78 -12.00 13.24
C LEU A 612 21.10 -13.08 12.19
N LYS A 613 22.03 -12.77 11.27
CA LYS A 613 22.60 -13.74 10.33
C LYS A 613 24.10 -13.88 10.59
N ARG A 614 24.59 -15.12 10.61
CA ARG A 614 25.99 -15.42 10.95
C ARG A 614 26.98 -14.79 9.96
N ASP A 615 26.60 -14.71 8.69
CA ASP A 615 27.46 -14.24 7.59
C ASP A 615 27.25 -12.76 7.23
N SER A 616 26.29 -12.07 7.87
CA SER A 616 26.02 -10.65 7.64
C SER A 616 25.51 -10.02 8.95
N PRO A 617 26.36 -9.29 9.70
CA PRO A 617 25.95 -8.60 10.91
C PRO A 617 24.75 -7.69 10.63
N GLY A 618 23.72 -7.77 11.47
CA GLY A 618 22.66 -6.75 11.48
C GLY A 618 23.22 -5.48 12.09
N ILE A 619 22.99 -4.33 11.43
CA ILE A 619 23.31 -3.02 11.98
C ILE A 619 22.08 -2.55 12.74
N PHE A 620 22.24 -2.30 14.03
CA PHE A 620 21.15 -1.88 14.89
C PHE A 620 21.44 -0.50 15.47
N ASP A 621 20.62 0.48 15.08
CA ASP A 621 20.67 1.83 15.61
C ASP A 621 19.64 2.01 16.71
N PHE A 622 20.14 2.29 17.92
CA PHE A 622 19.31 2.53 19.09
C PHE A 622 19.54 3.93 19.63
N SER A 623 18.49 4.52 20.19
CA SER A 623 18.64 5.76 20.95
C SER A 623 17.76 5.74 22.18
N SER A 624 18.33 6.27 23.27
CA SER A 624 17.62 6.47 24.52
C SER A 624 17.90 7.84 25.07
N THR A 625 16.84 8.55 25.41
CA THR A 625 16.91 9.73 26.26
C THR A 625 17.25 9.26 27.67
N ILE A 626 18.15 9.98 28.34
CA ILE A 626 18.57 9.66 29.70
C ILE A 626 17.95 10.72 30.64
N PRO A 627 17.53 10.38 31.87
CA PRO A 627 16.93 11.34 32.81
C PRO A 627 17.75 12.63 32.98
N ALA A 628 17.07 13.78 33.12
CA ALA A 628 17.72 15.10 33.19
C ALA A 628 18.48 15.37 34.51
N ASN A 629 18.26 14.55 35.56
CA ASN A 629 18.79 14.75 36.91
C ASN A 629 19.66 13.60 37.39
N LEU A 630 20.61 13.16 36.56
CA LEU A 630 21.54 12.11 36.97
C LEU A 630 22.67 12.67 37.84
N PRO A 631 23.20 11.87 38.79
CA PRO A 631 24.37 12.23 39.59
C PRO A 631 25.61 12.59 38.73
N GLU A 632 26.54 13.38 39.30
CA GLU A 632 27.73 13.87 38.59
C GLU A 632 28.78 12.78 38.29
N ASP A 633 28.78 11.69 39.04
CA ASP A 633 29.76 10.59 38.96
C ASP A 633 29.32 9.42 38.08
N ARG A 634 28.40 9.68 37.15
CA ARG A 634 27.73 8.66 36.34
C ARG A 634 28.56 8.01 35.22
N VAL A 635 28.27 6.74 34.96
CA VAL A 635 28.94 5.89 33.99
C VAL A 635 27.92 5.09 33.19
N ILE A 636 28.02 5.12 31.85
CA ILE A 636 27.27 4.22 30.98
C ILE A 636 27.99 2.91 30.84
N LYS A 637 27.22 1.83 30.88
CA LYS A 637 27.61 0.52 30.42
C LYS A 637 26.62 -0.02 29.40
N VAL A 638 27.14 -0.54 28.29
CA VAL A 638 26.33 -1.27 27.30
C VAL A 638 26.69 -2.75 27.40
N TYR A 639 25.68 -3.61 27.52
CA TYR A 639 25.82 -5.04 27.65
C TYR A 639 25.14 -5.76 26.51
N LEU A 640 25.80 -6.77 25.94
CA LEU A 640 25.13 -7.77 25.11
C LEU A 640 24.84 -8.98 26.00
N TRP A 641 23.55 -9.29 26.14
CA TRP A 641 23.04 -10.47 26.83
C TRP A 641 22.53 -11.47 25.80
N ASN A 642 22.90 -12.74 25.95
CA ASN A 642 22.47 -13.81 25.04
C ASN A 642 21.96 -15.02 25.84
N PRO A 643 20.64 -15.11 26.09
CA PRO A 643 20.01 -16.26 26.72
C PRO A 643 19.82 -17.47 25.78
N GLY A 644 20.13 -17.32 24.48
CA GLY A 644 19.98 -18.36 23.47
C GLY A 644 21.01 -19.51 23.57
N LYS A 645 20.76 -20.60 22.83
CA LYS A 645 21.68 -21.76 22.78
C LYS A 645 22.86 -21.58 21.81
N ASP A 646 22.79 -20.58 20.93
CA ASP A 646 23.76 -20.32 19.86
C ASP A 646 24.49 -18.98 20.08
N ASP A 647 25.67 -18.81 19.48
CA ASP A 647 26.55 -17.67 19.73
C ASP A 647 26.00 -16.35 19.14
N ALA A 648 26.13 -15.25 19.89
CA ALA A 648 25.91 -13.88 19.43
C ALA A 648 27.22 -13.10 19.53
N ILE A 649 27.56 -12.36 18.47
CA ILE A 649 28.84 -11.68 18.31
C ILE A 649 28.57 -10.20 18.07
N LEU A 650 29.08 -9.34 18.95
CA LEU A 650 29.11 -7.90 18.74
C LEU A 650 30.40 -7.53 18.01
N THR A 651 30.30 -7.18 16.73
CA THR A 651 31.46 -6.84 15.90
C THR A 651 31.84 -5.37 15.99
N ASN A 652 30.87 -4.49 16.27
CA ASN A 652 31.10 -3.06 16.40
C ASN A 652 30.09 -2.45 17.38
N LEU A 653 30.51 -1.43 18.12
CA LEU A 653 29.64 -0.64 18.98
C LEU A 653 30.09 0.82 18.96
N SER A 654 29.27 1.68 18.38
CA SER A 654 29.47 3.13 18.37
C SER A 654 28.50 3.75 19.36
N VAL A 655 28.96 4.71 20.17
CA VAL A 655 28.09 5.46 21.09
C VAL A 655 28.27 6.95 20.82
N ARG A 656 27.16 7.64 20.58
CA ARG A 656 27.10 9.07 20.38
C ARG A 656 26.31 9.72 21.52
N PHE A 657 26.85 10.82 22.01
CA PHE A 657 26.25 11.61 23.08
C PHE A 657 25.70 12.90 22.48
N TRP A 658 24.49 13.25 22.90
CA TRP A 658 23.86 14.52 22.54
C TRP A 658 23.72 15.35 23.81
N LYS A 659 24.27 16.56 23.75
CA LYS A 659 24.23 17.52 24.84
C LYS A 659 23.02 18.43 24.69
N SER A 660 22.47 18.89 25.81
CA SER A 660 21.56 20.03 25.80
C SER A 660 22.34 21.24 25.29
N VAL A 661 21.90 21.83 24.18
CA VAL A 661 22.43 23.12 23.70
C VAL A 661 21.64 24.18 24.45
N HIS A 662 22.27 24.85 25.41
CA HIS A 662 21.75 26.06 26.02
C HIS A 662 21.81 27.24 25.06
#